data_AF-A0A9P7QUU3-F1
#
_entry.id   AF-A0A9P7QUU3-F1
#
_cell.length_a   1.000
_cell.length_b   1.000
_cell.length_c   1.000
_cell.angle_alpha   90.00
_cell.angle_beta   90.00
_cell.angle_gamma   90.00
#
_symmetry.space_group_name_H-M   'P 1'
#
loop_
_entity.id
_entity.type
_entity.pdbx_description
1 polymer ?
#
loop_
_entity_poly.entity_id
_entity_poly.type
_entity_poly.pdbx_seq_one_letter_code
_entity_poly.pdbx_strand_id
1 'polypeptide(L)'
;MTSHQGVISFAIIGTGLIGPRHARTVVESPDAELVAVVDPAPAGAQLAAELNVAHYTSVSDLLRSEHVPQAAIVCTPNHTHVAVSKQLSSGGVHVLVEKPISSDIPSGTELLSHLQTTEVKTLVGHHRRFNPYIISTKKVLESGVLGKIIAINGLWTTYKPGDYFEAPTEWRQGKDGGVVLINAIHEIDLLHHLLGPITRVHAEKTTSQRGHEAEEGAALTIRFKSGVVGTFLISDNVPSPYNFEAGTGENPLIPKTGQNFYQIFGSDGSLSVPDLSIWSYKGTNKSWHSEMAREKLAVEDGVPFELQLAHFCRVIQGKESPSCSPQAGLGALIVCQAIKDALEANSLFLRSPFASCPFTPAPVILHWAQSVTLAPATDPAIIALLRPPTLSLHSACFAPLHEKAILSQLSSAKPEQTYYKAPFPSPSDFTIMSSAAPHGSNSASSTNGVVDIKNLGHVETPKVEGTWTVEKALEISPGTAGPADAGSPLPYFHLIERLKTTKREGWRRFGIARGESIADHMYRMSLLSMLAPPALAPRLDLARCMKMCLIHDMAESLVGDITPVDGVAKPEKNRREAETMDYITKNLLGSVYGGIPGAEIREIWQEYEDSQTLNSHYVHDLDKMELLLQMMEYEKRGQGKLDLGEFAYVATKFTLPETKEWADALLKEREHFWGTQQHVHGEDGIEGGVQEDRRQQQDDYYERK
;
A
#
# COMPACT_ATOMS: atom_id res chain seq x y z
N MET A 1 22.63 40.44 -43.21
CA MET A 1 21.36 39.99 -42.62
C MET A 1 21.65 38.70 -41.86
N THR A 2 21.95 38.83 -40.58
CA THR A 2 22.22 37.72 -39.66
C THR A 2 20.91 37.12 -39.19
N SER A 3 20.68 35.85 -39.47
CA SER A 3 19.47 35.10 -39.07
C SER A 3 19.34 35.01 -37.54
N HIS A 4 18.17 35.36 -37.01
CA HIS A 4 17.74 35.24 -35.61
C HIS A 4 17.61 33.76 -35.18
N GLN A 5 18.71 33.03 -35.01
CA GLN A 5 18.70 31.58 -34.69
C GLN A 5 18.73 31.25 -33.17
N GLY A 6 18.36 32.18 -32.27
CA GLY A 6 18.59 32.01 -30.82
C GLY A 6 17.42 32.27 -29.86
N VAL A 7 16.47 33.14 -30.22
CA VAL A 7 15.38 33.57 -29.32
C VAL A 7 14.16 32.67 -29.51
N ILE A 8 13.57 32.19 -28.41
CA ILE A 8 12.38 31.33 -28.44
C ILE A 8 11.12 32.18 -28.20
N SER A 9 10.11 32.07 -29.08
CA SER A 9 8.83 32.76 -28.85
C SER A 9 7.94 32.01 -27.86
N PHE A 10 7.34 32.75 -26.93
CA PHE A 10 6.52 32.25 -25.84
C PHE A 10 5.11 32.85 -25.84
N ALA A 11 4.13 32.07 -25.41
CA ALA A 11 2.86 32.58 -24.92
C ALA A 11 2.64 32.26 -23.43
N ILE A 12 1.93 33.14 -22.72
CA ILE A 12 1.45 32.86 -21.36
C ILE A 12 -0.02 32.45 -21.42
N ILE A 13 -0.34 31.30 -20.84
CA ILE A 13 -1.70 30.75 -20.80
C ILE A 13 -2.19 30.85 -19.36
N GLY A 14 -3.13 31.76 -19.10
CA GLY A 14 -3.60 32.12 -17.77
C GLY A 14 -2.82 33.28 -17.14
N THR A 15 -3.55 34.32 -16.74
CA THR A 15 -3.05 35.57 -16.15
C THR A 15 -3.46 35.74 -14.69
N GLY A 16 -3.75 34.63 -14.01
CA GLY A 16 -3.94 34.60 -12.56
C GLY A 16 -2.66 34.97 -11.80
N LEU A 17 -2.59 34.65 -10.50
CA LEU A 17 -1.54 35.15 -9.59
C LEU A 17 -0.10 35.04 -10.11
N ILE A 18 0.25 33.94 -10.78
CA ILE A 18 1.64 33.68 -11.24
C ILE A 18 1.89 34.08 -12.70
N GLY A 19 0.84 34.19 -13.52
CA GLY A 19 0.95 34.48 -14.96
C GLY A 19 1.69 35.78 -15.28
N PRO A 20 1.36 36.93 -14.66
CA PRO A 20 2.09 38.17 -14.86
C PRO A 20 3.56 38.12 -14.46
N ARG A 21 3.93 37.29 -13.48
CA ARG A 21 5.34 37.10 -13.10
C ARG A 21 6.10 36.38 -14.21
N HIS A 22 5.57 35.27 -14.73
CA HIS A 22 6.14 34.57 -15.87
C HIS A 22 6.21 35.45 -17.12
N ALA A 23 5.16 36.23 -17.40
CA ALA A 23 5.14 37.16 -18.54
C ALA A 23 6.30 38.17 -18.46
N ARG A 24 6.52 38.79 -17.30
CA ARG A 24 7.66 39.70 -17.09
C ARG A 24 9.00 39.00 -17.23
N THR A 25 9.16 37.80 -16.64
CA THR A 25 10.39 37.02 -16.78
C THR A 25 10.70 36.67 -18.24
N VAL A 26 9.68 36.39 -19.07
CA VAL A 26 9.87 36.18 -20.51
C VAL A 26 10.30 37.46 -21.20
N VAL A 27 9.66 38.60 -20.91
CA VAL A 27 9.98 39.91 -21.51
C VAL A 27 11.39 40.38 -21.16
N GLU A 28 11.85 40.11 -19.93
CA GLU A 28 13.17 40.51 -19.44
C GLU A 28 14.29 39.58 -19.92
N SER A 29 13.96 38.40 -20.48
CA SER A 29 14.93 37.40 -20.89
C SER A 29 15.54 37.71 -22.26
N PRO A 30 16.87 37.64 -22.41
CA PRO A 30 17.52 37.79 -23.73
C PRO A 30 17.31 36.58 -24.66
N ASP A 31 16.89 35.43 -24.11
CA ASP A 31 16.72 34.17 -24.84
C ASP A 31 15.25 33.89 -25.21
N ALA A 32 14.33 34.79 -24.84
CA ALA A 32 12.89 34.59 -25.03
C ALA A 32 12.20 35.87 -25.53
N GLU A 33 11.08 35.68 -26.22
CA GLU A 33 10.21 36.77 -26.66
C GLU A 33 8.76 36.42 -26.34
N LEU A 34 8.01 37.32 -25.70
CA LEU A 34 6.59 37.13 -25.45
C LEU A 34 5.79 37.58 -26.68
N VAL A 35 5.05 36.67 -27.32
CA VAL A 35 4.25 36.99 -28.52
C VAL A 35 2.75 37.05 -28.25
N ALA A 36 2.27 36.36 -27.22
CA ALA A 36 0.85 36.33 -26.89
C ALA A 36 0.55 36.03 -25.43
N VAL A 37 -0.63 36.46 -24.99
CA VAL A 37 -1.26 36.10 -23.73
C VAL A 37 -2.63 35.49 -24.02
N VAL A 38 -2.95 34.38 -23.36
CA VAL A 38 -4.24 33.70 -23.49
C VAL A 38 -4.95 33.69 -22.14
N ASP A 39 -6.06 34.41 -22.04
CA ASP A 39 -6.95 34.35 -20.88
C ASP A 39 -8.35 34.87 -21.27
N PRO A 40 -9.44 34.14 -20.95
CA PRO A 40 -10.80 34.61 -21.21
C PRO A 40 -11.24 35.75 -20.28
N ALA A 41 -10.57 35.95 -19.14
CA ALA A 41 -10.90 37.00 -18.19
C ALA A 41 -10.37 38.39 -18.64
N PRO A 42 -10.99 39.50 -18.19
CA PRO A 42 -10.56 40.85 -18.55
C PRO A 42 -9.09 41.17 -18.21
N ALA A 43 -8.54 40.52 -17.18
CA ALA A 43 -7.14 40.66 -16.78
C ALA A 43 -6.17 40.28 -17.91
N GLY A 44 -6.54 39.33 -18.77
CA GLY A 44 -5.74 38.92 -19.93
C GLY A 44 -5.51 40.04 -20.92
N ALA A 45 -6.59 40.73 -21.30
CA ALA A 45 -6.53 41.85 -22.24
C ALA A 45 -5.73 43.03 -21.64
N GLN A 46 -5.86 43.28 -20.33
CA GLN A 46 -5.10 44.32 -19.64
C GLN A 46 -3.59 44.04 -19.67
N LEU A 47 -3.18 42.82 -19.30
CA LEU A 47 -1.77 42.42 -19.30
C LEU A 47 -1.19 42.43 -20.72
N ALA A 48 -1.94 41.94 -21.71
CA ALA A 48 -1.51 41.95 -23.11
C ALA A 48 -1.29 43.38 -23.64
N ALA A 49 -2.18 44.32 -23.28
CA ALA A 49 -2.03 45.72 -23.63
C ALA A 49 -0.84 46.38 -22.91
N GLU A 50 -0.63 46.08 -21.63
CA GLU A 50 0.52 46.57 -20.85
C GLU A 50 1.86 46.12 -21.47
N LEU A 51 1.94 44.86 -21.90
CA LEU A 51 3.14 44.26 -22.47
C LEU A 51 3.24 44.44 -24.00
N ASN A 52 2.24 45.04 -24.63
CA ASN A 52 2.15 45.25 -26.08
C ASN A 52 2.28 43.95 -26.91
N VAL A 53 1.51 42.92 -26.54
CA VAL A 53 1.48 41.60 -27.19
C VAL A 53 0.05 41.19 -27.58
N ALA A 54 -0.08 40.15 -28.42
CA ALA A 54 -1.39 39.68 -28.86
C ALA A 54 -2.21 39.08 -27.70
N HIS A 55 -3.52 39.31 -27.68
CA HIS A 55 -4.45 38.70 -26.72
C HIS A 55 -5.37 37.70 -27.42
N TYR A 56 -5.54 36.54 -26.80
CA TYR A 56 -6.53 35.54 -27.18
C TYR A 56 -7.34 35.10 -25.96
N THR A 57 -8.56 34.65 -26.19
CA THR A 57 -9.44 34.13 -25.13
C THR A 57 -9.39 32.61 -25.01
N SER A 58 -8.81 31.91 -26.00
CA SER A 58 -8.66 30.46 -25.99
C SER A 58 -7.36 30.00 -26.66
N VAL A 59 -6.86 28.84 -26.24
CA VAL A 59 -5.69 28.18 -26.86
C VAL A 59 -6.00 27.80 -28.32
N SER A 60 -7.25 27.44 -28.62
CA SER A 60 -7.69 27.13 -29.99
C SER A 60 -7.56 28.33 -30.94
N ASP A 61 -7.80 29.53 -30.44
CA ASP A 61 -7.67 30.75 -31.24
C ASP A 61 -6.21 31.12 -31.43
N LEU A 62 -5.38 30.99 -30.39
CA LEU A 62 -3.94 31.15 -30.49
C LEU A 62 -3.35 30.23 -31.56
N LEU A 63 -3.68 28.93 -31.52
CA LEU A 63 -3.15 27.91 -32.45
C LEU A 63 -3.60 28.10 -33.91
N ARG A 64 -4.65 28.90 -34.17
CA ARG A 64 -5.14 29.24 -35.53
C ARG A 64 -4.66 30.60 -36.02
N SER A 65 -3.91 31.32 -35.21
CA SER A 65 -3.47 32.68 -35.49
C SER A 65 -2.09 32.74 -36.16
N GLU A 66 -1.64 33.94 -36.50
CA GLU A 66 -0.26 34.19 -36.93
C GLU A 66 0.75 34.24 -35.77
N HIS A 67 0.28 34.26 -34.51
CA HIS A 67 1.11 34.38 -33.30
C HIS A 67 1.36 33.03 -32.59
N VAL A 68 1.30 31.90 -33.31
CA VAL A 68 1.59 30.58 -32.71
C VAL A 68 3.03 30.58 -32.17
N PRO A 69 3.23 30.39 -30.86
CA PRO A 69 4.56 30.44 -30.26
C PRO A 69 5.30 29.11 -30.42
N GLN A 70 6.62 29.11 -30.24
CA GLN A 70 7.40 27.89 -30.12
C GLN A 70 7.18 27.19 -28.77
N ALA A 71 6.91 27.97 -27.72
CA ALA A 71 6.68 27.47 -26.38
C ALA A 71 5.54 28.20 -25.66
N ALA A 72 4.96 27.59 -24.63
CA ALA A 72 3.93 28.19 -23.81
C ALA A 72 4.16 27.87 -22.34
N ILE A 73 3.87 28.85 -21.48
CA ILE A 73 3.85 28.67 -20.03
C ILE A 73 2.39 28.60 -19.57
N VAL A 74 2.00 27.46 -19.01
CA VAL A 74 0.64 27.16 -18.53
C VAL A 74 0.54 27.50 -17.05
N CYS A 75 -0.20 28.57 -16.76
CA CYS A 75 -0.43 29.18 -15.45
C CYS A 75 -1.92 29.19 -15.05
N THR A 76 -2.71 28.29 -15.63
CA THR A 76 -4.16 28.20 -15.43
C THR A 76 -4.51 27.48 -14.10
N PRO A 77 -5.78 27.38 -13.70
CA PRO A 77 -6.15 26.56 -12.54
C PRO A 77 -5.75 25.08 -12.73
N ASN A 78 -5.27 24.42 -11.66
CA ASN A 78 -4.67 23.09 -11.68
C ASN A 78 -5.45 22.04 -12.51
N HIS A 79 -6.79 22.01 -12.39
CA HIS A 79 -7.65 21.04 -13.07
C HIS A 79 -7.64 21.17 -14.61
N THR A 80 -7.17 22.31 -15.14
CA THR A 80 -7.07 22.57 -16.59
C THR A 80 -5.70 22.23 -17.18
N HIS A 81 -4.68 22.01 -16.35
CA HIS A 81 -3.30 21.83 -16.79
C HIS A 81 -3.14 20.74 -17.85
N VAL A 82 -3.76 19.57 -17.62
CA VAL A 82 -3.67 18.41 -18.53
C VAL A 82 -4.31 18.74 -19.88
N ALA A 83 -5.54 19.23 -19.90
CA ALA A 83 -6.26 19.52 -21.14
C ALA A 83 -5.55 20.60 -21.97
N VAL A 84 -5.13 21.68 -21.33
CA VAL A 84 -4.39 22.78 -21.97
C VAL A 84 -3.04 22.32 -22.51
N SER A 85 -2.28 21.56 -21.70
CA SER A 85 -0.96 21.05 -22.10
C SER A 85 -1.07 20.09 -23.29
N LYS A 86 -2.07 19.20 -23.30
CA LYS A 86 -2.35 18.30 -24.44
C LYS A 86 -2.69 19.09 -25.70
N GLN A 87 -3.51 20.13 -25.58
CA GLN A 87 -3.89 20.96 -26.72
C GLN A 87 -2.68 21.68 -27.34
N LEU A 88 -1.83 22.29 -26.51
CA LEU A 88 -0.62 22.97 -26.96
C LEU A 88 0.39 22.02 -27.59
N SER A 89 0.67 20.89 -26.92
CA SER A 89 1.63 19.89 -27.39
C SER A 89 1.17 19.21 -28.68
N SER A 90 -0.13 18.96 -28.86
CA SER A 90 -0.71 18.48 -30.12
C SER A 90 -0.53 19.49 -31.26
N GLY A 91 -0.47 20.79 -30.95
CA GLY A 91 -0.14 21.87 -31.88
C GLY A 91 1.36 22.05 -32.14
N GLY A 92 2.23 21.19 -31.57
CA GLY A 92 3.68 21.29 -31.71
C GLY A 92 4.35 22.31 -30.78
N VAL A 93 3.60 22.89 -29.83
CA VAL A 93 4.11 23.91 -28.91
C VAL A 93 4.77 23.25 -27.69
N HIS A 94 6.00 23.65 -27.35
CA HIS A 94 6.67 23.21 -26.13
C HIS A 94 5.98 23.75 -24.88
N VAL A 95 5.96 23.00 -23.78
CA VAL A 95 5.14 23.37 -22.60
C VAL A 95 5.96 23.47 -21.32
N LEU A 96 5.91 24.61 -20.64
CA LEU A 96 6.22 24.70 -19.22
C LEU A 96 4.89 24.75 -18.48
N VAL A 97 4.57 23.73 -17.67
CA VAL A 97 3.30 23.66 -16.93
C VAL A 97 3.55 23.92 -15.45
N GLU A 98 2.82 24.87 -14.86
CA GLU A 98 2.91 25.13 -13.43
C GLU A 98 2.56 23.91 -12.59
N LYS A 99 3.07 23.89 -11.36
CA LYS A 99 2.82 22.79 -10.42
C LYS A 99 1.44 22.96 -9.74
N PRO A 100 0.75 21.86 -9.40
CA PRO A 100 1.05 20.47 -9.74
C PRO A 100 0.81 20.21 -11.24
N ILE A 101 1.52 19.23 -11.81
CA ILE A 101 1.37 18.88 -13.24
C ILE A 101 -0.08 18.49 -13.61
N SER A 102 -0.82 17.92 -12.67
CA SER A 102 -2.22 17.51 -12.79
C SER A 102 -2.93 17.61 -11.44
N SER A 103 -4.26 17.58 -11.45
CA SER A 103 -5.07 17.50 -10.23
C SER A 103 -5.09 16.11 -9.61
N ASP A 104 -4.85 15.07 -10.42
CA ASP A 104 -4.92 13.67 -10.00
C ASP A 104 -3.89 12.82 -10.78
N ILE A 105 -3.60 11.64 -10.24
CA ILE A 105 -2.60 10.72 -10.81
C ILE A 105 -3.04 10.15 -12.17
N PRO A 106 -4.30 9.68 -12.36
CA PRO A 106 -4.77 9.21 -13.66
C PRO A 106 -4.61 10.23 -14.79
N SER A 107 -5.08 11.46 -14.61
CA SER A 107 -4.98 12.52 -15.63
C SER A 107 -3.53 12.92 -15.91
N GLY A 108 -2.67 12.91 -14.89
CA GLY A 108 -1.23 13.08 -15.06
C GLY A 108 -0.59 11.96 -15.88
N THR A 109 -0.96 10.71 -15.62
CA THR A 109 -0.49 9.53 -16.37
C THR A 109 -0.93 9.59 -17.84
N GLU A 110 -2.15 10.06 -18.09
CA GLU A 110 -2.66 10.32 -19.44
C GLU A 110 -1.84 11.39 -20.16
N LEU A 111 -1.52 12.51 -19.50
CA LEU A 111 -0.66 13.56 -20.06
C LEU A 111 0.72 13.00 -20.42
N LEU A 112 1.34 12.21 -19.54
CA LEU A 112 2.62 11.57 -19.81
C LEU A 112 2.57 10.68 -21.05
N SER A 113 1.50 9.89 -21.19
CA SER A 113 1.30 8.99 -22.32
C SER A 113 1.11 9.77 -23.62
N HIS A 114 0.38 10.89 -23.58
CA HIS A 114 0.25 11.80 -24.71
C HIS A 114 1.58 12.45 -25.10
N LEU A 115 2.36 12.96 -24.14
CA LEU A 115 3.63 13.61 -24.43
C LEU A 115 4.64 12.65 -25.08
N GLN A 116 4.58 11.35 -24.78
CA GLN A 116 5.41 10.32 -25.43
C GLN A 116 5.12 10.16 -26.93
N THR A 117 3.94 10.56 -27.40
CA THR A 117 3.58 10.52 -28.84
C THR A 117 3.96 11.80 -29.58
N THR A 118 4.66 12.73 -28.92
CA THR A 118 5.00 14.04 -29.47
C THR A 118 6.52 14.27 -29.38
N GLU A 119 7.04 15.17 -30.21
CA GLU A 119 8.44 15.61 -30.12
C GLU A 119 8.63 16.82 -29.19
N VAL A 120 7.55 17.33 -28.59
CA VAL A 120 7.60 18.55 -27.80
C VAL A 120 8.41 18.34 -26.51
N LYS A 121 9.11 19.39 -26.09
CA LYS A 121 9.76 19.42 -24.79
C LYS A 121 8.78 19.94 -23.75
N THR A 122 8.78 19.30 -22.59
CA THR A 122 7.92 19.69 -21.47
C THR A 122 8.73 19.78 -20.18
N LEU A 123 8.47 20.84 -19.41
CA LEU A 123 9.03 21.07 -18.07
C LEU A 123 7.90 21.34 -17.08
N VAL A 124 8.04 20.88 -15.84
CA VAL A 124 7.11 21.22 -14.75
C VAL A 124 7.66 22.39 -13.94
N GLY A 125 6.79 23.30 -13.52
CA GLY A 125 7.04 24.58 -12.85
C GLY A 125 7.61 24.49 -11.43
N HIS A 126 8.40 23.48 -11.09
CA HIS A 126 9.10 23.40 -9.81
C HIS A 126 10.34 24.31 -9.79
N HIS A 127 10.11 25.63 -9.73
CA HIS A 127 11.16 26.64 -9.85
C HIS A 127 12.20 26.58 -8.71
N ARG A 128 11.88 26.00 -7.54
CA ARG A 128 12.83 25.86 -6.42
C ARG A 128 14.07 25.02 -6.74
N ARG A 129 14.00 24.11 -7.73
CA ARG A 129 15.19 23.39 -8.22
C ARG A 129 16.27 24.33 -8.75
N PHE A 130 15.85 25.49 -9.27
CA PHE A 130 16.71 26.51 -9.85
C PHE A 130 17.14 27.58 -8.85
N ASN A 131 16.78 27.43 -7.57
CA ASN A 131 17.29 28.32 -6.54
C ASN A 131 18.81 28.07 -6.34
N PRO A 132 19.66 29.11 -6.31
CA PRO A 132 21.10 28.93 -6.20
C PRO A 132 21.57 28.10 -5.00
N TYR A 133 20.85 28.15 -3.87
CA TYR A 133 21.15 27.31 -2.71
C TYR A 133 20.92 25.82 -3.00
N ILE A 134 19.87 25.48 -3.76
CA ILE A 134 19.58 24.10 -4.17
C ILE A 134 20.53 23.63 -5.27
N ILE A 135 20.83 24.46 -6.26
CA ILE A 135 21.85 24.17 -7.29
C ILE A 135 23.19 23.84 -6.61
N SER A 136 23.60 24.67 -5.65
CA SER A 136 24.84 24.47 -4.90
C SER A 136 24.78 23.22 -4.02
N THR A 137 23.65 22.96 -3.36
CA THR A 137 23.42 21.71 -2.60
C THR A 137 23.58 20.49 -3.51
N LYS A 138 23.00 20.51 -4.72
CA LYS A 138 23.11 19.42 -5.69
C LYS A 138 24.57 19.20 -6.11
N LYS A 139 25.32 20.27 -6.43
CA LYS A 139 26.76 20.22 -6.74
C LYS A 139 27.55 19.56 -5.61
N VAL A 140 27.27 19.90 -4.34
CA VAL A 140 27.93 19.27 -3.19
C VAL A 140 27.64 17.78 -3.10
N LEU A 141 26.37 17.38 -3.26
CA LEU A 141 25.99 15.97 -3.24
C LEU A 141 26.67 15.18 -4.37
N GLU A 142 26.72 15.74 -5.57
CA GLU A 142 27.32 15.11 -6.75
C GLU A 142 28.86 15.05 -6.68
N SER A 143 29.50 15.98 -5.97
CA SER A 143 30.96 15.97 -5.76
C SER A 143 31.45 14.75 -4.96
N GLY A 144 30.55 14.09 -4.21
CA GLY A 144 30.89 12.96 -3.34
C GLY A 144 31.62 13.35 -2.05
N VAL A 145 31.80 14.65 -1.74
CA VAL A 145 32.53 15.11 -0.55
C VAL A 145 31.90 14.65 0.78
N LEU A 146 30.59 14.36 0.79
CA LEU A 146 29.89 13.82 1.96
C LEU A 146 29.96 12.29 2.06
N GLY A 147 30.56 11.62 1.08
CA GLY A 147 30.56 10.17 0.95
C GLY A 147 29.19 9.62 0.60
N LYS A 148 28.85 8.44 1.13
CA LYS A 148 27.53 7.83 0.92
C LYS A 148 26.50 8.58 1.76
N ILE A 149 25.43 9.09 1.14
CA ILE A 149 24.32 9.71 1.86
C ILE A 149 23.55 8.64 2.65
N ILE A 150 23.27 8.94 3.93
CA ILE A 150 22.64 8.03 4.89
C ILE A 150 21.23 8.53 5.23
N ALA A 151 21.10 9.81 5.55
CA ALA A 151 19.84 10.38 6.00
C ALA A 151 19.67 11.86 5.66
N ILE A 152 18.43 12.35 5.76
CA ILE A 152 18.08 13.77 5.70
C ILE A 152 17.08 14.11 6.81
N ASN A 153 17.20 15.31 7.38
CA ASN A 153 16.16 15.91 8.20
C ASN A 153 15.74 17.25 7.58
N GLY A 154 14.44 17.49 7.47
CA GLY A 154 13.89 18.68 6.83
C GLY A 154 12.74 19.33 7.58
N LEU A 155 12.60 20.64 7.44
CA LEU A 155 11.53 21.44 8.00
C LEU A 155 10.95 22.37 6.93
N TRP A 156 9.63 22.41 6.85
CA TRP A 156 8.92 23.53 6.23
C TRP A 156 7.83 23.96 7.20
N THR A 157 8.15 24.95 8.04
CA THR A 157 7.25 25.41 9.10
C THR A 157 7.08 26.92 9.01
N THR A 158 5.84 27.38 8.98
CA THR A 158 5.48 28.80 8.96
C THR A 158 4.09 29.02 9.54
N TYR A 159 3.74 30.28 9.78
CA TYR A 159 2.40 30.67 10.20
C TYR A 159 1.74 31.46 9.08
N LYS A 160 0.74 30.87 8.43
CA LYS A 160 -0.08 31.61 7.47
C LYS A 160 -1.18 32.38 8.21
N PRO A 161 -1.32 33.70 7.95
CA PRO A 161 -2.33 34.53 8.59
C PRO A 161 -3.76 34.13 8.14
N GLY A 162 -4.76 34.55 8.90
CA GLY A 162 -6.17 34.17 8.65
C GLY A 162 -6.70 34.64 7.29
N ASP A 163 -6.33 35.86 6.88
CA ASP A 163 -6.71 36.46 5.59
C ASP A 163 -6.23 35.64 4.37
N TYR A 164 -5.18 34.82 4.52
CA TYR A 164 -4.74 33.87 3.49
C TYR A 164 -5.80 32.83 3.12
N PHE A 165 -6.73 32.55 4.03
CA PHE A 165 -7.81 31.57 3.87
C PHE A 165 -9.17 32.24 3.63
N GLU A 166 -9.23 33.57 3.61
CA GLU A 166 -10.46 34.32 3.36
C GLU A 166 -10.68 34.57 1.87
N ALA A 167 -11.86 35.09 1.52
CA ALA A 167 -12.22 35.39 0.15
C ALA A 167 -11.24 36.38 -0.49
N PRO A 168 -10.82 36.17 -1.76
CA PRO A 168 -11.35 35.21 -2.75
C PRO A 168 -10.59 33.86 -2.79
N THR A 169 -9.92 33.47 -1.70
CA THR A 169 -9.08 32.28 -1.63
C THR A 169 -9.56 31.22 -0.64
N GLU A 170 -10.85 31.25 -0.32
CA GLU A 170 -11.54 30.35 0.61
C GLU A 170 -11.47 28.87 0.22
N TRP A 171 -11.21 28.57 -1.06
CA TRP A 171 -10.96 27.20 -1.53
C TRP A 171 -9.80 26.51 -0.79
N ARG A 172 -8.88 27.29 -0.20
CA ARG A 172 -7.77 26.80 0.62
C ARG A 172 -8.20 26.16 1.95
N GLN A 173 -9.47 26.29 2.32
CA GLN A 173 -10.04 25.65 3.51
C GLN A 173 -10.49 24.20 3.23
N GLY A 174 -10.70 23.81 1.97
CA GLY A 174 -11.17 22.48 1.58
C GLY A 174 -10.05 21.43 1.44
N LYS A 175 -10.42 20.16 1.18
CA LYS A 175 -9.47 19.02 1.07
C LYS A 175 -8.23 19.22 0.19
N ASP A 176 -8.32 20.04 -0.84
CA ASP A 176 -7.22 20.28 -1.79
C ASP A 176 -6.42 21.56 -1.50
N GLY A 177 -6.85 22.29 -0.47
CA GLY A 177 -6.26 23.54 0.00
C GLY A 177 -5.17 23.39 1.06
N GLY A 178 -4.90 22.17 1.51
CA GLY A 178 -3.97 21.92 2.60
C GLY A 178 -2.50 22.06 2.24
N VAL A 179 -1.67 22.06 3.28
CA VAL A 179 -0.23 22.35 3.17
C VAL A 179 0.52 21.30 2.32
N VAL A 180 -0.01 20.08 2.17
CA VAL A 180 0.64 19.01 1.41
C VAL A 180 0.69 19.35 -0.08
N LEU A 181 -0.45 19.69 -0.69
CA LEU A 181 -0.49 19.99 -2.12
C LEU A 181 -0.01 21.41 -2.46
N ILE A 182 -0.09 22.35 -1.50
CA ILE A 182 0.38 23.72 -1.73
C ILE A 182 1.90 23.83 -1.56
N ASN A 183 2.44 23.30 -0.45
CA ASN A 183 3.82 23.52 -0.02
C ASN A 183 4.67 22.23 -0.02
N ALA A 184 4.16 21.10 0.49
CA ALA A 184 4.97 19.86 0.54
C ALA A 184 5.36 19.39 -0.85
N ILE A 185 4.53 19.61 -1.88
CA ILE A 185 4.84 19.21 -3.25
C ILE A 185 6.17 19.79 -3.74
N HIS A 186 6.54 20.99 -3.30
CA HIS A 186 7.85 21.58 -3.60
C HIS A 186 8.98 20.87 -2.85
N GLU A 187 8.76 20.53 -1.58
CA GLU A 187 9.75 19.82 -0.77
C GLU A 187 9.97 18.40 -1.28
N ILE A 188 8.91 17.67 -1.60
CA ILE A 188 8.97 16.34 -2.21
C ILE A 188 9.69 16.37 -3.55
N ASP A 189 9.42 17.38 -4.39
CA ASP A 189 10.13 17.60 -5.65
C ASP A 189 11.64 17.79 -5.41
N LEU A 190 12.02 18.64 -4.45
CA LEU A 190 13.42 18.87 -4.07
C LEU A 190 14.09 17.60 -3.52
N LEU A 191 13.39 16.83 -2.68
CA LEU A 191 13.88 15.56 -2.15
C LEU A 191 14.12 14.55 -3.28
N HIS A 192 13.20 14.44 -4.25
CA HIS A 192 13.40 13.64 -5.46
C HIS A 192 14.61 14.11 -6.27
N HIS A 193 14.72 15.42 -6.47
CA HIS A 193 15.82 16.01 -7.22
C HIS A 193 17.19 15.75 -6.58
N LEU A 194 17.29 15.91 -5.26
CA LEU A 194 18.54 15.79 -4.52
C LEU A 194 18.93 14.33 -4.25
N LEU A 195 17.98 13.48 -3.83
CA LEU A 195 18.24 12.16 -3.25
C LEU A 195 17.65 10.98 -4.04
N GLY A 196 16.87 11.26 -5.09
CA GLY A 196 16.25 10.25 -5.95
C GLY A 196 14.84 9.84 -5.50
N PRO A 197 14.27 8.77 -6.10
CA PRO A 197 12.87 8.41 -5.89
C PRO A 197 12.56 8.00 -4.45
N ILE A 198 11.45 8.50 -3.91
CA ILE A 198 10.86 8.04 -2.65
C ILE A 198 10.03 6.78 -2.92
N THR A 199 10.18 5.76 -2.07
CA THR A 199 9.47 4.48 -2.19
C THR A 199 8.51 4.21 -1.04
N ARG A 200 8.62 4.93 0.07
CA ARG A 200 7.71 4.79 1.22
C ARG A 200 7.65 6.07 2.03
N VAL A 201 6.46 6.39 2.52
CA VAL A 201 6.20 7.46 3.49
C VAL A 201 5.34 6.92 4.63
N HIS A 202 5.57 7.43 5.83
CA HIS A 202 4.64 7.39 6.95
C HIS A 202 4.35 8.85 7.32
N ALA A 203 3.09 9.17 7.66
CA ALA A 203 2.69 10.53 7.97
C ALA A 203 1.83 10.58 9.24
N GLU A 204 2.12 11.53 10.12
CA GLU A 204 1.36 11.79 11.33
C GLU A 204 0.81 13.21 11.26
N LYS A 205 -0.50 13.39 11.51
CA LYS A 205 -1.15 14.69 11.41
C LYS A 205 -0.74 15.59 12.57
N THR A 206 -0.44 16.86 12.31
CA THR A 206 -0.25 17.83 13.40
C THR A 206 -1.58 18.24 14.02
N THR A 207 -1.55 18.78 15.24
CA THR A 207 -2.72 19.39 15.87
C THR A 207 -3.31 20.50 14.97
N SER A 208 -4.61 20.40 14.67
CA SER A 208 -5.35 21.43 13.94
C SER A 208 -5.67 22.61 14.86
N GLN A 209 -5.52 23.82 14.34
CA GLN A 209 -5.76 25.09 15.03
C GLN A 209 -6.87 25.93 14.38
N ARG A 210 -7.13 25.80 13.07
CA ARG A 210 -8.17 26.59 12.37
C ARG A 210 -9.50 25.86 12.21
N GLY A 211 -9.51 24.53 12.35
CA GLY A 211 -10.74 23.72 12.21
C GLY A 211 -11.25 23.59 10.77
N HIS A 212 -10.42 23.89 9.77
CA HIS A 212 -10.73 23.65 8.37
C HIS A 212 -10.60 22.16 8.01
N GLU A 213 -11.16 21.78 6.86
CA GLU A 213 -11.03 20.43 6.33
C GLU A 213 -9.59 20.17 5.84
N ALA A 214 -8.96 21.20 5.25
CA ALA A 214 -7.57 21.20 4.83
C ALA A 214 -6.61 20.82 5.96
N GLU A 215 -5.64 19.94 5.66
CA GLU A 215 -4.57 19.62 6.60
C GLU A 215 -3.60 20.79 6.80
N GLU A 216 -3.23 21.05 8.05
CA GLU A 216 -2.38 22.17 8.45
C GLU A 216 -0.90 21.79 8.62
N GLY A 217 -0.62 20.49 8.70
CA GLY A 217 0.71 19.97 8.91
C GLY A 217 0.77 18.46 9.05
N ALA A 218 1.97 17.93 8.82
CA ALA A 218 2.30 16.52 8.93
C ALA A 218 3.77 16.32 9.35
N ALA A 219 4.00 15.38 10.26
CA ALA A 219 5.33 14.82 10.53
C ALA A 219 5.51 13.56 9.68
N LEU A 220 6.61 13.47 8.93
CA LEU A 220 6.85 12.45 7.92
C LEU A 220 8.09 11.63 8.24
N THR A 221 8.02 10.32 8.00
CA THR A 221 9.19 9.44 7.85
C THR A 221 9.23 8.90 6.43
N ILE A 222 10.38 9.02 5.76
CA ILE A 222 10.54 8.81 4.31
C ILE A 222 11.61 7.75 4.06
N ARG A 223 11.40 6.87 3.08
CA ARG A 223 12.41 5.95 2.52
C ARG A 223 12.63 6.24 1.05
N PHE A 224 13.89 6.38 0.65
CA PHE A 224 14.29 6.50 -0.74
C PHE A 224 14.69 5.14 -1.33
N LYS A 225 14.58 4.99 -2.65
CA LYS A 225 15.01 3.78 -3.39
C LYS A 225 16.49 3.45 -3.17
N SER A 226 17.32 4.46 -2.94
CA SER A 226 18.74 4.33 -2.61
C SER A 226 19.02 3.73 -1.23
N GLY A 227 17.99 3.60 -0.38
CA GLY A 227 18.10 3.18 1.02
C GLY A 227 18.23 4.34 2.01
N VAL A 228 18.45 5.57 1.54
CA VAL A 228 18.43 6.79 2.37
C VAL A 228 17.11 6.90 3.14
N VAL A 229 17.15 7.42 4.36
CA VAL A 229 15.96 7.72 5.17
C VAL A 229 15.81 9.21 5.39
N GLY A 230 14.58 9.67 5.54
CA GLY A 230 14.29 11.08 5.81
C GLY A 230 13.31 11.25 6.96
N THR A 231 13.46 12.32 7.74
CA THR A 231 12.39 12.88 8.56
C THR A 231 12.05 14.27 8.05
N PHE A 232 10.77 14.60 8.04
CA PHE A 232 10.31 15.92 7.60
C PHE A 232 9.16 16.41 8.46
N LEU A 233 9.18 17.66 8.90
CA LEU A 233 8.00 18.29 9.49
C LEU A 233 7.53 19.40 8.56
N ILE A 234 6.31 19.27 8.06
CA ILE A 234 5.64 20.34 7.33
C ILE A 234 4.47 20.89 8.15
N SER A 235 4.37 22.21 8.27
CA SER A 235 3.24 22.88 8.94
C SER A 235 3.12 24.34 8.52
N ASP A 236 1.90 24.81 8.29
CA ASP A 236 1.59 26.21 7.99
C ASP A 236 0.77 26.91 9.09
N ASN A 237 0.76 26.34 10.28
CA ASN A 237 0.08 26.85 11.47
C ASN A 237 1.02 27.11 12.66
N VAL A 238 2.34 27.24 12.44
CA VAL A 238 3.35 27.39 13.50
C VAL A 238 4.25 28.61 13.24
N PRO A 239 4.35 29.59 14.16
CA PRO A 239 5.29 30.71 14.03
C PRO A 239 6.74 30.20 14.01
N SER A 240 7.35 30.17 12.83
CA SER A 240 8.66 29.54 12.64
C SER A 240 9.44 30.15 11.47
N PRO A 241 10.78 30.30 11.63
CA PRO A 241 11.67 30.72 10.54
C PRO A 241 12.22 29.54 9.72
N TYR A 242 11.90 28.29 10.07
CA TYR A 242 12.48 27.08 9.47
C TYR A 242 11.65 26.61 8.27
N ASN A 243 11.78 27.33 7.16
CA ASN A 243 11.19 26.99 5.87
C ASN A 243 12.08 27.51 4.72
N PHE A 244 11.82 27.00 3.52
CA PHE A 244 12.61 27.32 2.33
C PHE A 244 12.65 28.82 2.03
N GLU A 245 11.51 29.50 2.11
CA GLU A 245 11.35 30.91 1.74
C GLU A 245 12.09 31.82 2.71
N ALA A 246 11.89 31.65 4.02
CA ALA A 246 12.59 32.42 5.05
C ALA A 246 14.10 32.10 5.06
N GLY A 247 14.49 30.85 4.81
CA GLY A 247 15.89 30.46 4.73
C GLY A 247 16.62 31.12 3.55
N THR A 248 16.05 31.01 2.33
CA THR A 248 16.72 31.45 1.10
C THR A 248 16.46 32.92 0.76
N GLY A 249 15.34 33.48 1.20
CA GLY A 249 14.80 34.77 0.76
C GLY A 249 14.12 34.72 -0.61
N GLU A 250 13.65 33.55 -1.05
CA GLU A 250 13.05 33.36 -2.38
C GLU A 250 11.77 34.17 -2.60
N ASN A 251 10.94 34.28 -1.56
CA ASN A 251 9.75 35.12 -1.59
C ASN A 251 10.06 36.44 -0.86
N PRO A 252 10.12 37.59 -1.56
CA PRO A 252 10.44 38.88 -0.95
C PRO A 252 9.39 39.36 0.06
N LEU A 253 8.19 38.78 0.05
CA LEU A 253 7.14 39.06 1.04
C LEU A 253 7.38 38.34 2.38
N ILE A 254 8.28 37.35 2.42
CA ILE A 254 8.62 36.60 3.62
C ILE A 254 10.01 37.08 4.08
N PRO A 255 10.16 37.59 5.32
CA PRO A 255 11.45 38.06 5.81
C PRO A 255 12.53 36.96 5.78
N LYS A 256 13.68 37.26 5.15
CA LYS A 256 14.82 36.35 5.10
C LYS A 256 15.49 36.26 6.48
N THR A 257 15.59 35.05 7.01
CA THR A 257 16.21 34.75 8.31
C THR A 257 17.53 33.99 8.15
N GLY A 258 17.75 33.33 7.00
CA GLY A 258 18.92 32.48 6.77
C GLY A 258 18.95 31.21 7.61
N GLN A 259 17.86 30.85 8.29
CA GLN A 259 17.80 29.65 9.13
C GLN A 259 17.77 28.39 8.27
N ASN A 260 18.42 27.34 8.78
CA ASN A 260 18.54 26.08 8.08
C ASN A 260 17.20 25.33 8.07
N PHE A 261 16.82 24.84 6.90
CA PHE A 261 15.63 24.01 6.70
C PHE A 261 15.97 22.57 6.35
N TYR A 262 17.16 22.26 5.82
CA TYR A 262 17.65 20.88 5.66
C TYR A 262 18.96 20.62 6.40
N GLN A 263 19.11 19.37 6.83
CA GLN A 263 20.35 18.74 7.26
C GLN A 263 20.52 17.41 6.53
N ILE A 264 21.59 17.26 5.77
CA ILE A 264 21.91 16.06 5.00
C ILE A 264 23.11 15.38 5.65
N PHE A 265 22.99 14.08 5.90
CA PHE A 265 24.00 13.29 6.62
C PHE A 265 24.60 12.24 5.68
N GLY A 266 25.91 12.34 5.44
CA GLY A 266 26.69 11.36 4.69
C GLY A 266 27.71 10.63 5.57
N SER A 267 28.35 9.61 5.01
CA SER A 267 29.35 8.80 5.72
C SER A 267 30.62 9.56 6.06
N ASP A 268 30.93 10.63 5.31
CA ASP A 268 32.19 11.37 5.39
C ASP A 268 31.98 12.82 5.85
N GLY A 269 30.75 13.31 5.82
CA GLY A 269 30.39 14.61 6.37
C GLY A 269 28.89 14.88 6.34
N SER A 270 28.48 16.03 6.87
CA SER A 270 27.11 16.52 6.82
C SER A 270 27.04 17.91 6.20
N LEU A 271 25.89 18.26 5.62
CA LEU A 271 25.62 19.55 4.99
C LEU A 271 24.34 20.15 5.56
N SER A 272 24.37 21.44 5.90
CA SER A 272 23.17 22.22 6.21
C SER A 272 22.79 23.18 5.07
N VAL A 273 21.49 23.41 4.89
CA VAL A 273 20.94 24.28 3.84
C VAL A 273 19.98 25.26 4.50
N PRO A 274 20.06 26.59 4.21
CA PRO A 274 20.79 27.21 3.10
C PRO A 274 22.16 27.79 3.47
N ASP A 275 22.63 27.66 4.71
CA ASP A 275 23.92 28.24 5.08
C ASP A 275 25.13 27.58 4.38
N LEU A 276 24.93 26.42 3.76
CA LEU A 276 25.91 25.58 3.06
C LEU A 276 27.18 25.32 3.88
N SER A 277 27.00 25.01 5.16
CA SER A 277 28.08 24.53 6.00
C SER A 277 28.26 23.02 5.84
N ILE A 278 29.45 22.60 5.45
CA ILE A 278 29.89 21.20 5.47
C ILE A 278 30.65 20.95 6.78
N TRP A 279 30.28 19.89 7.49
CA TRP A 279 31.02 19.37 8.63
C TRP A 279 31.65 18.02 8.31
N SER A 280 32.95 17.88 8.54
CA SER A 280 33.68 16.62 8.29
C SER A 280 34.88 16.47 9.23
N TYR A 281 35.41 15.25 9.37
CA TYR A 281 36.68 15.04 10.08
C TYR A 281 37.87 15.37 9.18
N LYS A 282 38.90 16.04 9.72
CA LYS A 282 40.16 16.25 8.99
C LYS A 282 41.00 14.96 9.02
N GLY A 283 41.31 14.41 7.85
CA GLY A 283 42.10 13.18 7.72
C GLY A 283 41.25 11.90 7.75
N THR A 284 41.88 10.75 7.96
CA THR A 284 41.22 9.43 7.79
C THR A 284 40.65 8.83 9.08
N ASN A 285 40.99 9.36 10.25
CA ASN A 285 40.56 8.80 11.53
C ASN A 285 39.23 9.41 12.00
N LYS A 286 38.10 8.75 11.67
CA LYS A 286 36.76 9.17 12.11
C LYS A 286 36.52 8.71 13.55
N SER A 287 36.39 9.66 14.48
CA SER A 287 36.18 9.38 15.90
C SER A 287 35.42 10.51 16.57
N TRP A 288 34.51 10.18 17.48
CA TRP A 288 33.78 11.16 18.30
C TRP A 288 34.69 11.97 19.26
N HIS A 289 35.96 11.56 19.40
CA HIS A 289 36.99 12.30 20.13
C HIS A 289 37.78 13.28 19.24
N SER A 290 37.58 13.25 17.93
CA SER A 290 38.25 14.12 16.97
C SER A 290 37.41 15.36 16.69
N GLU A 291 38.05 16.51 16.57
CA GLU A 291 37.35 17.75 16.21
C GLU A 291 36.91 17.70 14.74
N MET A 292 35.66 18.11 14.48
CA MET A 292 35.15 18.27 13.12
C MET A 292 35.48 19.67 12.59
N ALA A 293 35.89 19.73 11.33
CA ALA A 293 36.05 20.98 10.62
C ALA A 293 34.73 21.44 10.01
N ARG A 294 34.53 22.76 10.00
CA ARG A 294 33.45 23.41 9.26
C ARG A 294 34.02 24.14 8.06
N GLU A 295 33.49 23.87 6.89
CA GLU A 295 33.70 24.65 5.66
C GLU A 295 32.37 25.27 5.25
N LYS A 296 32.37 26.56 4.93
CA LYS A 296 31.17 27.25 4.45
C LYS A 296 31.35 27.61 2.99
N LEU A 297 30.43 27.15 2.14
CA LEU A 297 30.48 27.42 0.71
C LEU A 297 29.79 28.74 0.37
N ALA A 298 30.34 29.42 -0.63
CA ALA A 298 29.71 30.58 -1.25
C ALA A 298 28.57 30.12 -2.17
N VAL A 299 27.55 30.96 -2.31
CA VAL A 299 26.40 30.72 -3.18
C VAL A 299 26.37 31.83 -4.21
N GLU A 300 26.27 31.45 -5.47
CA GLU A 300 26.12 32.38 -6.58
C GLU A 300 24.74 33.05 -6.52
N ASP A 301 24.63 34.31 -6.95
CA ASP A 301 23.34 34.97 -7.06
C ASP A 301 22.58 34.45 -8.29
N GLY A 302 21.25 34.44 -8.21
CA GLY A 302 20.40 34.05 -9.33
C GLY A 302 18.93 34.03 -8.97
N VAL A 303 18.08 34.46 -9.91
CA VAL A 303 16.63 34.47 -9.74
C VAL A 303 16.05 33.15 -10.27
N PRO A 304 15.35 32.35 -9.45
CA PRO A 304 14.92 31.00 -9.83
C PRO A 304 14.06 30.93 -11.11
N PHE A 305 13.15 31.90 -11.30
CA PHE A 305 12.27 31.94 -12.48
C PHE A 305 13.06 32.22 -13.77
N GLU A 306 14.03 33.14 -13.73
CA GLU A 306 14.92 33.43 -14.87
C GLU A 306 15.78 32.21 -15.22
N LEU A 307 16.36 31.56 -14.20
CA LEU A 307 17.17 30.36 -14.37
C LEU A 307 16.35 29.18 -14.92
N GLN A 308 15.10 29.03 -14.49
CA GLN A 308 14.17 28.04 -15.01
C GLN A 308 13.82 28.29 -16.48
N LEU A 309 13.48 29.54 -16.84
CA LEU A 309 13.18 29.91 -18.22
C LEU A 309 14.39 29.67 -19.14
N ALA A 310 15.57 30.14 -18.74
CA ALA A 310 16.80 29.95 -19.50
C ALA A 310 17.12 28.46 -19.69
N HIS A 311 16.91 27.64 -18.65
CA HIS A 311 17.04 26.19 -18.77
C HIS A 311 16.02 25.61 -19.75
N PHE A 312 14.76 26.05 -19.71
CA PHE A 312 13.75 25.57 -20.64
C PHE A 312 14.09 25.92 -22.10
N CYS A 313 14.59 27.13 -22.37
CA CYS A 313 15.13 27.49 -23.69
C CYS A 313 16.25 26.54 -24.14
N ARG A 314 17.19 26.19 -23.24
CA ARG A 314 18.28 25.23 -23.56
C ARG A 314 17.75 23.81 -23.80
N VAL A 315 16.71 23.39 -23.09
CA VAL A 315 16.04 22.09 -23.31
C VAL A 315 15.35 22.05 -24.68
N ILE A 316 14.64 23.11 -25.05
CA ILE A 316 14.01 23.25 -26.39
C ILE A 316 15.06 23.16 -27.49
N GLN A 317 16.21 23.80 -27.30
CA GLN A 317 17.34 23.77 -28.23
C GLN A 317 18.13 22.44 -28.21
N GLY A 318 17.74 21.47 -27.39
CA GLY A 318 18.42 20.17 -27.28
C GLY A 318 19.80 20.22 -26.61
N LYS A 319 20.13 21.31 -25.90
CA LYS A 319 21.41 21.51 -25.21
C LYS A 319 21.44 20.87 -23.81
N GLU A 320 20.29 20.74 -23.17
CA GLU A 320 20.15 20.18 -21.83
C GLU A 320 18.95 19.22 -21.75
N SER A 321 18.99 18.29 -20.79
CA SER A 321 17.83 17.47 -20.43
C SER A 321 16.94 18.19 -19.43
N PRO A 322 15.62 17.97 -19.42
CA PRO A 322 14.70 18.62 -18.48
C PRO A 322 15.08 18.33 -17.03
N SER A 323 15.41 19.38 -16.26
CA SER A 323 15.71 19.26 -14.82
C SER A 323 14.48 18.83 -14.04
N CYS A 324 13.28 19.29 -14.41
CA CYS A 324 12.00 18.83 -13.86
C CYS A 324 11.10 18.27 -14.97
N SER A 325 11.31 16.99 -15.31
CA SER A 325 10.51 16.30 -16.33
C SER A 325 9.05 16.09 -15.88
N PRO A 326 8.12 15.84 -16.82
CA PRO A 326 6.74 15.47 -16.49
C PRO A 326 6.65 14.28 -15.53
N GLN A 327 7.52 13.28 -15.71
CA GLN A 327 7.61 12.11 -14.84
C GLN A 327 8.04 12.48 -13.42
N ALA A 328 8.96 13.43 -13.28
CA ALA A 328 9.38 13.93 -11.97
C ALA A 328 8.25 14.69 -11.26
N GLY A 329 7.53 15.56 -11.99
CA GLY A 329 6.38 16.29 -11.45
C GLY A 329 5.23 15.36 -11.03
N LEU A 330 4.90 14.34 -11.84
CA LEU A 330 3.91 13.33 -11.45
C LEU A 330 4.40 12.50 -10.25
N GLY A 331 5.70 12.17 -10.21
CA GLY A 331 6.30 11.47 -9.07
C GLY A 331 6.16 12.24 -7.75
N ALA A 332 6.27 13.58 -7.77
CA ALA A 332 6.03 14.41 -6.59
C ALA A 332 4.55 14.36 -6.17
N LEU A 333 3.62 14.44 -7.13
CA LEU A 333 2.18 14.33 -6.87
C LEU A 333 1.80 12.97 -6.25
N ILE A 334 2.37 11.87 -6.76
CA ILE A 334 2.15 10.51 -6.22
C ILE A 334 2.53 10.44 -4.74
N VAL A 335 3.68 11.00 -4.36
CA VAL A 335 4.12 10.99 -2.97
C VAL A 335 3.25 11.91 -2.11
N CYS A 336 2.82 13.06 -2.61
CA CYS A 336 1.84 13.91 -1.92
C CYS A 336 0.52 13.17 -1.68
N GLN A 337 0.01 12.42 -2.66
CA GLN A 337 -1.19 11.60 -2.48
C GLN A 337 -0.95 10.52 -1.42
N ALA A 338 0.18 9.81 -1.47
CA ALA A 338 0.53 8.81 -0.45
C ALA A 338 0.65 9.41 0.96
N ILE A 339 1.07 10.67 1.10
CA ILE A 339 1.05 11.38 2.38
C ILE A 339 -0.39 11.62 2.83
N LYS A 340 -1.28 12.12 1.95
CA LYS A 340 -2.69 12.32 2.28
C LYS A 340 -3.36 11.01 2.70
N ASP A 341 -3.15 9.94 1.94
CA ASP A 341 -3.68 8.61 2.25
C ASP A 341 -3.18 8.11 3.61
N ALA A 342 -1.90 8.32 3.93
CA ALA A 342 -1.33 7.95 5.22
C ALA A 342 -1.90 8.78 6.39
N LEU A 343 -2.19 10.07 6.18
CA LEU A 343 -2.84 10.92 7.18
C LEU A 343 -4.27 10.48 7.46
N GLU A 344 -5.00 10.01 6.44
CA GLU A 344 -6.34 9.46 6.61
C GLU A 344 -6.31 8.10 7.32
N ALA A 345 -5.38 7.22 6.96
CA ALA A 345 -5.24 5.89 7.57
C ALA A 345 -4.79 5.94 9.04
N ASN A 346 -3.87 6.85 9.41
CA ASN A 346 -3.39 7.03 10.79
C ASN A 346 -4.39 7.74 11.72
N SER A 347 -5.58 8.12 11.23
CA SER A 347 -6.69 8.63 12.07
C SER A 347 -7.23 7.58 13.05
N LEU A 348 -6.77 6.33 12.95
CA LEU A 348 -7.22 5.19 13.73
C LEU A 348 -6.16 4.87 14.83
N PHE A 349 -6.41 5.35 16.06
CA PHE A 349 -5.76 5.05 17.37
C PHE A 349 -4.51 5.88 17.75
N LEU A 350 -4.34 6.40 18.98
CA LEU A 350 -4.66 5.95 20.36
C LEU A 350 -5.48 6.98 21.17
N ARG A 351 -6.54 6.57 21.89
CA ARG A 351 -7.18 7.41 22.93
C ARG A 351 -6.61 7.10 24.32
N SER A 352 -6.00 8.13 24.91
CA SER A 352 -5.74 8.41 26.34
C SER A 352 -4.36 8.09 26.94
N PRO A 353 -3.81 8.97 27.82
CA PRO A 353 -2.38 9.16 27.99
C PRO A 353 -1.88 8.78 29.39
N PHE A 354 -1.78 7.49 29.73
CA PHE A 354 -0.99 7.07 30.89
C PHE A 354 -0.55 5.61 30.70
N ALA A 355 0.59 5.38 30.05
CA ALA A 355 1.33 4.14 30.21
C ALA A 355 2.79 4.31 29.78
N SER A 356 3.66 4.27 30.78
CA SER A 356 5.05 3.86 30.63
C SER A 356 5.13 2.45 30.03
N CYS A 357 6.13 2.28 29.16
CA CYS A 357 6.74 1.04 28.63
C CYS A 357 6.32 0.64 27.20
N PRO A 358 7.28 0.44 26.27
CA PRO A 358 7.02 0.38 24.84
C PRO A 358 6.86 -1.06 24.33
N PHE A 359 5.94 -1.28 23.39
CA PHE A 359 6.06 -2.36 22.42
C PHE A 359 5.86 -1.78 21.02
N THR A 360 6.86 -2.03 20.18
CA THR A 360 6.96 -1.62 18.78
C THR A 360 5.87 -2.27 17.92
N PRO A 361 5.17 -1.53 17.04
CA PRO A 361 4.47 -2.13 15.93
C PRO A 361 5.45 -2.41 14.77
N ALA A 362 5.36 -3.61 14.20
CA ALA A 362 6.11 -4.01 13.02
C ALA A 362 5.63 -3.24 11.77
N PRO A 363 6.53 -2.82 10.87
CA PRO A 363 6.15 -2.10 9.66
C PRO A 363 5.58 -3.05 8.60
N VAL A 364 4.50 -2.62 7.95
CA VAL A 364 3.94 -3.21 6.73
C VAL A 364 5.01 -3.16 5.62
N ILE A 365 5.42 -4.34 5.14
CA ILE A 365 6.34 -4.52 4.01
C ILE A 365 5.51 -4.78 2.76
N LEU A 366 5.36 -3.76 1.91
CA LEU A 366 4.90 -3.92 0.52
C LEU A 366 6.13 -4.11 -0.37
N HIS A 367 6.38 -5.35 -0.78
CA HIS A 367 7.37 -5.68 -1.81
C HIS A 367 6.68 -5.65 -3.18
N TRP A 368 7.01 -4.67 -4.02
CA TRP A 368 6.68 -4.73 -5.45
C TRP A 368 7.67 -5.65 -6.16
N ALA A 369 7.18 -6.78 -6.68
CA ALA A 369 7.92 -7.62 -7.61
C ALA A 369 7.77 -7.05 -9.03
N GLN A 370 8.87 -6.59 -9.62
CA GLN A 370 8.93 -6.23 -11.04
C GLN A 370 9.29 -7.47 -11.86
N SER A 371 8.36 -7.94 -12.67
CA SER A 371 8.63 -8.81 -13.83
C SER A 371 8.57 -7.96 -15.10
N VAL A 372 9.73 -7.60 -15.64
CA VAL A 372 9.88 -7.21 -17.05
C VAL A 372 11.15 -7.86 -17.59
N THR A 373 10.95 -8.80 -18.49
CA THR A 373 11.94 -9.49 -19.32
C THR A 373 12.63 -8.52 -20.30
N LEU A 374 13.96 -8.64 -20.40
CA LEU A 374 14.86 -8.03 -21.40
C LEU A 374 14.79 -8.77 -22.75
N ALA A 375 14.72 -8.07 -23.90
CA ALA A 375 15.80 -7.85 -24.92
C ALA A 375 15.25 -8.21 -26.33
N PRO A 376 15.88 -7.87 -27.50
CA PRO A 376 17.29 -7.47 -27.75
C PRO A 376 17.50 -6.21 -28.66
N ALA A 377 18.51 -5.36 -28.43
CA ALA A 377 19.95 -5.40 -28.80
C ALA A 377 20.32 -4.62 -30.09
N THR A 378 21.28 -3.70 -30.00
CA THR A 378 22.31 -3.41 -31.01
C THR A 378 23.47 -2.62 -30.37
N ASP A 379 24.61 -3.27 -30.11
CA ASP A 379 25.94 -2.64 -30.28
C ASP A 379 27.05 -3.72 -30.32
N PRO A 380 27.79 -3.85 -31.45
CA PRO A 380 28.84 -4.84 -31.65
C PRO A 380 30.21 -4.36 -31.12
N ALA A 381 30.51 -4.59 -29.83
CA ALA A 381 31.85 -4.33 -29.30
C ALA A 381 32.40 -5.36 -28.30
N ILE A 382 31.73 -6.49 -28.06
CA ILE A 382 32.27 -7.54 -27.17
C ILE A 382 32.25 -8.89 -27.90
N ILE A 383 33.09 -8.98 -28.94
CA ILE A 383 33.58 -10.23 -29.52
C ILE A 383 35.09 -10.26 -29.27
N ALA A 384 35.52 -10.98 -28.23
CA ALA A 384 36.75 -11.77 -28.19
C ALA A 384 36.91 -12.39 -26.80
N LEU A 385 37.36 -13.65 -26.76
CA LEU A 385 37.59 -14.51 -25.58
C LEU A 385 36.27 -15.10 -25.01
N LEU A 386 35.88 -16.35 -25.23
CA LEU A 386 36.60 -17.61 -25.41
C LEU A 386 35.67 -18.62 -26.11
N ARG A 387 36.21 -19.42 -27.04
CA ARG A 387 35.51 -20.52 -27.74
C ARG A 387 35.63 -21.86 -26.96
N PRO A 388 34.73 -22.83 -27.22
CA PRO A 388 34.42 -24.01 -26.39
C PRO A 388 35.21 -25.28 -26.79
N PRO A 389 34.99 -26.44 -26.13
CA PRO A 389 34.04 -27.45 -26.66
C PRO A 389 33.21 -28.19 -25.56
N THR A 390 31.87 -28.30 -25.67
CA THR A 390 31.03 -29.44 -26.14
C THR A 390 31.26 -30.84 -25.53
N LEU A 391 30.19 -31.45 -24.95
CA LEU A 391 29.70 -32.86 -25.06
C LEU A 391 28.65 -33.13 -23.94
N SER A 392 27.35 -33.25 -24.23
CA SER A 392 26.51 -34.41 -24.60
C SER A 392 26.13 -35.40 -23.48
N LEU A 393 24.81 -35.60 -23.31
CA LEU A 393 24.13 -36.64 -22.52
C LEU A 393 24.49 -38.07 -22.96
N HIS A 394 24.59 -39.01 -22.00
CA HIS A 394 24.22 -40.44 -22.15
C HIS A 394 23.97 -41.12 -20.78
N SER A 395 23.02 -42.08 -20.82
CA SER A 395 22.48 -42.91 -19.74
C SER A 395 23.43 -43.96 -19.13
N ALA A 396 23.02 -44.47 -17.96
CA ALA A 396 23.02 -45.89 -17.50
C ALA A 396 23.83 -46.25 -16.23
N CYS A 397 23.06 -46.64 -15.20
CA CYS A 397 23.12 -47.84 -14.36
C CYS A 397 24.39 -48.32 -13.58
N PHE A 398 24.07 -48.86 -12.38
CA PHE A 398 24.77 -49.82 -11.51
C PHE A 398 25.85 -49.35 -10.50
N ALA A 399 25.39 -49.08 -9.26
CA ALA A 399 25.69 -49.73 -7.96
C ALA A 399 27.17 -49.97 -7.49
N PRO A 400 27.40 -50.35 -6.20
CA PRO A 400 28.08 -49.57 -5.16
C PRO A 400 29.51 -50.08 -4.84
N LEU A 401 30.27 -49.43 -3.93
CA LEU A 401 31.20 -50.07 -2.96
C LEU A 401 31.93 -49.03 -2.04
N HIS A 402 31.91 -49.35 -0.74
CA HIS A 402 32.83 -49.04 0.39
C HIS A 402 33.18 -47.61 0.87
N GLU A 403 32.56 -47.25 2.01
CA GLU A 403 33.15 -47.19 3.37
C GLU A 403 34.59 -46.66 3.63
N LYS A 404 34.64 -45.68 4.57
CA LYS A 404 35.72 -45.26 5.51
C LYS A 404 36.49 -43.95 5.21
N ALA A 405 36.71 -43.24 6.33
CA ALA A 405 37.39 -41.95 6.53
C ALA A 405 36.56 -40.75 6.06
N ILE A 406 36.03 -39.88 6.91
CA ILE A 406 36.79 -39.00 7.82
C ILE A 406 35.97 -38.74 9.10
N LEU A 407 36.45 -39.29 10.21
CA LEU A 407 36.16 -38.88 11.57
C LEU A 407 37.49 -38.45 12.18
N SER A 408 37.81 -37.16 12.16
CA SER A 408 38.70 -36.51 13.11
C SER A 408 38.77 -35.03 12.79
N GLN A 409 38.85 -34.20 13.84
CA GLN A 409 38.99 -32.74 13.83
C GLN A 409 37.65 -31.99 13.74
N LEU A 410 37.01 -31.83 14.90
CA LEU A 410 36.74 -30.53 15.51
C LEU A 410 36.17 -30.78 16.93
N SER A 411 37.06 -31.07 17.87
CA SER A 411 36.79 -31.05 19.30
C SER A 411 37.66 -29.98 19.96
N SER A 412 37.13 -28.79 20.20
CA SER A 412 37.52 -27.92 21.32
C SER A 412 36.75 -26.60 21.26
N ALA A 413 35.69 -26.50 22.08
CA ALA A 413 35.18 -25.29 22.75
C ALA A 413 33.64 -25.29 22.83
N LYS A 414 33.14 -25.66 24.00
CA LYS A 414 31.82 -25.34 24.58
C LYS A 414 32.05 -25.31 26.12
N PRO A 415 31.17 -24.75 26.97
CA PRO A 415 29.78 -24.35 26.71
C PRO A 415 29.34 -23.03 27.37
N GLU A 416 28.22 -22.46 26.91
CA GLU A 416 27.16 -21.99 27.82
C GLU A 416 25.87 -21.76 27.02
N GLN A 417 24.97 -22.73 27.06
CA GLN A 417 23.53 -22.54 26.81
C GLN A 417 22.80 -23.72 27.43
N THR A 418 22.20 -23.45 28.59
CA THR A 418 21.32 -24.31 29.35
C THR A 418 19.91 -24.22 28.78
N TYR A 419 19.43 -25.29 28.14
CA TYR A 419 18.01 -25.62 28.07
C TYR A 419 17.83 -27.12 28.34
N TYR A 420 16.88 -27.40 29.24
CA TYR A 420 16.53 -28.71 29.79
C TYR A 420 16.23 -29.77 28.70
N LYS A 421 16.97 -30.88 28.73
CA LYS A 421 16.55 -32.17 28.16
C LYS A 421 16.14 -33.08 29.32
N ALA A 422 14.85 -33.34 29.46
CA ALA A 422 14.37 -34.51 30.20
C ALA A 422 14.36 -35.72 29.26
N PRO A 423 14.77 -36.93 29.70
CA PRO A 423 14.80 -38.12 28.85
C PRO A 423 13.40 -38.74 28.69
N PHE A 424 12.99 -38.98 27.44
CA PHE A 424 11.87 -39.89 27.13
C PHE A 424 12.31 -41.36 27.32
N PRO A 425 11.48 -42.22 27.92
CA PRO A 425 11.75 -43.65 27.99
C PRO A 425 11.47 -44.35 26.64
N SER A 426 12.19 -45.45 26.41
CA SER A 426 12.14 -46.30 25.20
C SER A 426 10.80 -47.05 25.09
N PRO A 427 10.29 -47.31 23.87
CA PRO A 427 9.04 -48.04 23.64
C PRO A 427 9.28 -49.55 23.73
N SER A 428 9.26 -50.12 24.93
CA SER A 428 9.29 -51.59 25.10
C SER A 428 8.33 -52.14 26.16
N ASP A 429 7.57 -51.31 26.87
CA ASP A 429 6.71 -51.79 27.97
C ASP A 429 5.25 -51.38 27.80
N PHE A 430 4.57 -51.79 26.72
CA PHE A 430 3.10 -51.91 26.73
C PHE A 430 2.62 -53.00 25.77
N THR A 431 2.46 -54.21 26.31
CA THR A 431 1.71 -55.30 25.70
C THR A 431 0.23 -55.03 25.90
N ILE A 432 -0.53 -54.74 24.83
CA ILE A 432 -1.99 -54.90 24.84
C ILE A 432 -2.37 -55.87 23.72
N MET A 433 -3.05 -56.94 24.14
CA MET A 433 -3.45 -58.07 23.32
C MET A 433 -4.34 -57.67 22.15
N SER A 434 -4.02 -58.28 21.00
CA SER A 434 -4.87 -58.40 19.83
C SER A 434 -6.00 -59.40 20.09
N SER A 435 -7.25 -58.99 19.81
CA SER A 435 -8.31 -59.91 19.41
C SER A 435 -9.13 -59.28 18.28
N ALA A 436 -9.40 -60.07 17.24
CA ALA A 436 -10.05 -59.64 16.01
C ALA A 436 -11.57 -59.94 15.97
N ALA A 437 -12.27 -59.08 15.21
CA ALA A 437 -13.55 -59.23 14.49
C ALA A 437 -14.88 -59.20 15.28
N PRO A 438 -16.06 -58.91 14.65
CA PRO A 438 -16.36 -58.51 13.25
C PRO A 438 -17.28 -57.25 13.09
N HIS A 439 -17.55 -56.88 11.82
CA HIS A 439 -18.48 -55.83 11.37
C HIS A 439 -19.92 -55.92 11.95
N GLY A 440 -20.53 -54.75 12.24
CA GLY A 440 -21.97 -54.62 12.45
C GLY A 440 -22.45 -53.21 12.87
N SER A 441 -23.24 -52.58 11.98
CA SER A 441 -24.36 -51.63 12.17
C SER A 441 -24.30 -50.44 13.15
N ASN A 442 -24.70 -49.28 12.61
CA ASN A 442 -25.22 -48.09 13.30
C ASN A 442 -26.15 -48.41 14.49
N SER A 443 -25.85 -47.81 15.64
CA SER A 443 -26.86 -47.26 16.56
C SER A 443 -26.20 -46.28 17.52
N ALA A 444 -26.69 -45.04 17.53
CA ALA A 444 -26.44 -44.10 18.62
C ALA A 444 -27.02 -44.66 19.92
N SER A 445 -26.20 -44.84 20.95
CA SER A 445 -26.64 -44.80 22.34
C SER A 445 -25.48 -44.45 23.26
N SER A 446 -25.80 -43.60 24.24
CA SER A 446 -24.93 -43.12 25.31
C SER A 446 -24.14 -44.25 25.97
N THR A 447 -22.83 -44.29 25.74
CA THR A 447 -21.92 -45.16 26.49
C THR A 447 -21.41 -44.43 27.73
N ASN A 448 -21.71 -45.02 28.90
CA ASN A 448 -21.11 -44.75 30.21
C ASN A 448 -19.71 -44.09 30.16
N GLY A 449 -19.61 -42.79 30.45
CA GLY A 449 -18.53 -42.08 31.17
C GLY A 449 -17.04 -42.38 30.89
N VAL A 450 -16.67 -43.18 29.89
CA VAL A 450 -15.27 -43.52 29.58
C VAL A 450 -14.76 -42.49 28.59
N VAL A 451 -13.79 -41.68 29.02
CA VAL A 451 -13.10 -40.70 28.18
C VAL A 451 -12.31 -41.44 27.09
N ASP A 452 -12.62 -41.17 25.82
CA ASP A 452 -11.85 -41.71 24.70
C ASP A 452 -10.53 -40.95 24.53
N ILE A 453 -9.50 -41.40 25.25
CA ILE A 453 -8.16 -40.81 25.20
C ILE A 453 -7.57 -40.84 23.78
N LYS A 454 -8.00 -41.76 22.90
CA LYS A 454 -7.50 -41.83 21.52
C LYS A 454 -8.09 -40.76 20.61
N ASN A 455 -9.16 -40.09 21.04
CA ASN A 455 -9.87 -39.10 20.24
C ASN A 455 -10.08 -37.76 20.97
N LEU A 456 -9.17 -37.38 21.87
CA LEU A 456 -9.24 -36.12 22.63
C LEU A 456 -9.23 -34.85 21.76
N GLY A 457 -8.74 -34.94 20.53
CA GLY A 457 -8.75 -33.82 19.58
C GLY A 457 -10.09 -33.61 18.88
N HIS A 458 -11.12 -34.41 19.22
CA HIS A 458 -12.46 -34.31 18.68
C HIS A 458 -13.45 -34.04 19.82
N VAL A 459 -14.21 -32.97 19.68
CA VAL A 459 -15.30 -32.63 20.60
C VAL A 459 -16.58 -32.62 19.79
N GLU A 460 -17.54 -33.48 20.16
CA GLU A 460 -18.87 -33.42 19.55
C GLU A 460 -19.53 -32.10 19.94
N THR A 461 -20.00 -31.33 18.95
CA THR A 461 -20.74 -30.10 19.18
C THR A 461 -22.05 -30.42 19.92
N PRO A 462 -22.18 -30.02 21.19
CA PRO A 462 -23.36 -30.36 21.97
C PRO A 462 -24.55 -29.51 21.48
N LYS A 463 -25.69 -30.16 21.20
CA LYS A 463 -26.91 -29.46 20.76
C LYS A 463 -27.67 -28.92 21.96
N VAL A 464 -27.98 -27.62 21.96
CA VAL A 464 -28.80 -26.98 23.01
C VAL A 464 -30.25 -27.39 22.84
N GLU A 465 -30.85 -27.97 23.89
CA GLU A 465 -32.29 -28.26 23.92
C GLU A 465 -33.12 -27.00 24.20
N GLY A 466 -34.19 -26.80 23.44
CA GLY A 466 -35.10 -25.66 23.56
C GLY A 466 -34.50 -24.34 23.03
N THR A 467 -34.88 -23.20 23.62
CA THR A 467 -34.37 -21.88 23.19
C THR A 467 -32.88 -21.78 23.46
N TRP A 468 -32.11 -21.49 22.41
CA TRP A 468 -30.66 -21.29 22.44
C TRP A 468 -30.30 -19.95 23.10
N THR A 469 -29.38 -20.00 24.06
CA THR A 469 -28.70 -18.84 24.66
C THR A 469 -27.23 -19.16 24.88
N VAL A 470 -26.39 -18.12 25.01
CA VAL A 470 -24.95 -18.27 25.28
C VAL A 470 -24.70 -19.06 26.58
N GLU A 471 -25.49 -18.80 27.63
CA GLU A 471 -25.34 -19.47 28.93
C GLU A 471 -25.58 -20.97 28.81
N LYS A 472 -26.65 -21.37 28.13
CA LYS A 472 -26.95 -22.79 27.90
C LYS A 472 -25.90 -23.47 27.02
N ALA A 473 -25.38 -22.77 26.01
CA ALA A 473 -24.33 -23.29 25.17
C ALA A 473 -23.03 -23.53 25.95
N LEU A 474 -22.71 -22.65 26.93
CA LEU A 474 -21.59 -22.82 27.85
C LEU A 474 -21.81 -23.96 28.84
N GLU A 475 -23.01 -24.12 29.40
CA GLU A 475 -23.32 -25.19 30.38
C GLU A 475 -23.10 -26.60 29.84
N ILE A 476 -23.43 -26.84 28.58
CA ILE A 476 -23.32 -28.16 27.94
C ILE A 476 -21.96 -28.38 27.28
N SER A 477 -21.05 -27.40 27.36
CA SER A 477 -19.75 -27.42 26.71
C SER A 477 -18.65 -27.84 27.69
N PRO A 478 -18.01 -29.00 27.51
CA PRO A 478 -16.96 -29.44 28.43
C PRO A 478 -15.76 -28.46 28.39
N GLY A 479 -15.31 -28.01 29.55
CA GLY A 479 -14.07 -27.24 29.72
C GLY A 479 -14.16 -25.72 29.59
N THR A 480 -15.36 -25.12 29.56
CA THR A 480 -15.48 -23.67 29.34
C THR A 480 -15.34 -22.85 30.63
N ALA A 481 -14.32 -21.98 30.59
CA ALA A 481 -14.13 -20.74 31.32
C ALA A 481 -14.18 -20.80 32.86
N GLY A 482 -13.00 -20.67 33.49
CA GLY A 482 -12.94 -20.09 34.84
C GLY A 482 -13.63 -18.70 34.87
N PRO A 483 -14.01 -18.20 36.06
CA PRO A 483 -14.71 -16.92 36.17
C PRO A 483 -13.97 -15.83 35.39
N ALA A 484 -14.72 -14.94 34.74
CA ALA A 484 -14.17 -13.78 34.06
C ALA A 484 -13.38 -12.93 35.07
N ASP A 485 -12.07 -13.18 35.15
CA ASP A 485 -11.18 -12.40 35.98
C ASP A 485 -10.96 -11.05 35.29
N ALA A 486 -11.17 -9.97 36.03
CA ALA A 486 -11.29 -8.62 35.48
C ALA A 486 -9.94 -8.18 34.86
N GLY A 487 -9.80 -8.37 33.55
CA GLY A 487 -8.64 -7.94 32.76
C GLY A 487 -7.79 -9.05 32.12
N SER A 488 -8.10 -10.33 32.32
CA SER A 488 -7.33 -11.43 31.72
C SER A 488 -7.92 -11.93 30.40
N PRO A 489 -7.13 -12.09 29.32
CA PRO A 489 -7.61 -12.70 28.06
C PRO A 489 -7.67 -14.23 28.10
N LEU A 490 -7.29 -14.88 29.21
CA LEU A 490 -7.24 -16.35 29.30
C LEU A 490 -8.59 -17.04 29.02
N PRO A 491 -9.74 -16.55 29.51
CA PRO A 491 -11.04 -17.16 29.18
C PRO A 491 -11.33 -17.17 27.67
N TYR A 492 -10.94 -16.09 26.97
CA TYR A 492 -11.02 -16.02 25.51
C TYR A 492 -10.13 -17.08 24.83
N PHE A 493 -8.89 -17.27 25.29
CA PHE A 493 -7.99 -18.29 24.73
C PHE A 493 -8.54 -19.72 24.89
N HIS A 494 -9.20 -20.01 26.01
CA HIS A 494 -9.86 -21.30 26.21
C HIS A 494 -11.07 -21.46 25.30
N LEU A 495 -11.85 -20.40 25.08
CA LEU A 495 -13.04 -20.47 24.23
C LEU A 495 -12.68 -20.74 22.75
N ILE A 496 -11.69 -20.03 22.21
CA ILE A 496 -11.32 -20.15 20.79
C ILE A 496 -10.71 -21.51 20.43
N GLU A 497 -10.27 -22.29 21.41
CA GLU A 497 -9.80 -23.68 21.19
C GLU A 497 -10.87 -24.52 20.49
N ARG A 498 -12.15 -24.23 20.75
CA ARG A 498 -13.30 -24.94 20.17
C ARG A 498 -13.34 -24.86 18.65
N LEU A 499 -12.82 -23.78 18.06
CA LEU A 499 -12.72 -23.65 16.61
C LEU A 499 -11.80 -24.72 16.00
N LYS A 500 -10.84 -25.25 16.78
CA LYS A 500 -9.91 -26.31 16.35
C LYS A 500 -10.49 -27.71 16.50
N THR A 501 -11.38 -27.91 17.47
CA THR A 501 -11.96 -29.22 17.80
C THR A 501 -13.29 -29.48 17.11
N THR A 502 -14.04 -28.43 16.79
CA THR A 502 -15.27 -28.51 15.99
C THR A 502 -14.94 -28.73 14.52
N LYS A 503 -15.45 -29.84 13.95
CA LYS A 503 -15.27 -30.21 12.54
C LYS A 503 -16.41 -29.66 11.69
N ARG A 504 -16.10 -29.30 10.44
CA ARG A 504 -17.09 -28.76 9.50
C ARG A 504 -18.15 -29.83 9.16
N GLU A 505 -19.40 -29.57 9.50
CA GLU A 505 -20.54 -30.49 9.37
C GLU A 505 -20.87 -30.80 7.92
N GLY A 506 -20.59 -29.85 7.01
CA GLY A 506 -20.73 -30.06 5.56
C GLY A 506 -20.03 -31.33 5.05
N TRP A 507 -18.79 -31.57 5.45
CA TRP A 507 -18.01 -32.75 5.04
C TRP A 507 -18.48 -34.04 5.73
N ARG A 508 -18.95 -33.94 6.97
CA ARG A 508 -19.43 -35.10 7.73
C ARG A 508 -20.64 -35.76 7.10
N ARG A 509 -21.49 -34.98 6.42
CA ARG A 509 -22.63 -35.50 5.64
C ARG A 509 -22.20 -36.49 4.54
N PHE A 510 -20.96 -36.40 4.08
CA PHE A 510 -20.33 -37.29 3.11
C PHE A 510 -19.47 -38.39 3.73
N GLY A 511 -19.59 -38.61 5.05
CA GLY A 511 -18.84 -39.65 5.76
C GLY A 511 -17.39 -39.26 6.10
N ILE A 512 -16.99 -38.00 5.91
CA ILE A 512 -15.66 -37.50 6.25
C ILE A 512 -15.61 -37.15 7.75
N ALA A 513 -15.40 -38.15 8.60
CA ALA A 513 -15.44 -37.99 10.06
C ALA A 513 -14.27 -37.16 10.65
N ARG A 514 -13.12 -37.11 9.98
CA ARG A 514 -11.93 -36.34 10.42
C ARG A 514 -11.52 -35.31 9.37
N GLY A 515 -12.52 -34.55 8.92
CA GLY A 515 -12.31 -33.42 8.02
C GLY A 515 -11.64 -32.23 8.72
N GLU A 516 -11.60 -31.13 7.99
CA GLU A 516 -11.11 -29.85 8.49
C GLU A 516 -11.97 -29.34 9.64
N SER A 517 -11.33 -28.60 10.54
CA SER A 517 -12.02 -27.80 11.55
C SER A 517 -12.32 -26.40 11.04
N ILE A 518 -13.16 -25.67 11.77
CA ILE A 518 -13.45 -24.25 11.49
C ILE A 518 -12.14 -23.44 11.48
N ALA A 519 -11.22 -23.73 12.41
CA ALA A 519 -9.91 -23.09 12.44
C ALA A 519 -9.02 -23.43 11.23
N ASP A 520 -9.08 -24.65 10.71
CA ASP A 520 -8.30 -25.04 9.52
C ASP A 520 -8.76 -24.25 8.29
N HIS A 521 -10.08 -24.11 8.12
CA HIS A 521 -10.73 -23.32 7.08
C HIS A 521 -10.33 -21.84 7.16
N MET A 522 -10.55 -21.20 8.31
CA MET A 522 -10.17 -19.79 8.53
C MET A 522 -8.67 -19.54 8.34
N TYR A 523 -7.82 -20.50 8.73
CA TYR A 523 -6.37 -20.40 8.56
C TYR A 523 -5.97 -20.37 7.08
N ARG A 524 -6.51 -21.31 6.27
CA ARG A 524 -6.19 -21.33 4.83
C ARG A 524 -6.75 -20.09 4.14
N MET A 525 -7.96 -19.63 4.49
CA MET A 525 -8.49 -18.35 3.99
C MET A 525 -7.54 -17.18 4.25
N SER A 526 -7.02 -17.07 5.47
CA SER A 526 -6.08 -16.00 5.84
C SER A 526 -4.81 -16.04 4.98
N LEU A 527 -4.28 -17.24 4.69
CA LEU A 527 -3.15 -17.41 3.77
C LEU A 527 -3.51 -17.02 2.32
N LEU A 528 -4.70 -17.41 1.83
CA LEU A 528 -5.15 -17.07 0.49
C LEU A 528 -5.29 -15.56 0.31
N SER A 529 -5.73 -14.84 1.35
CA SER A 529 -5.88 -13.38 1.31
C SER A 529 -4.56 -12.63 1.05
N MET A 530 -3.41 -13.24 1.33
CA MET A 530 -2.10 -12.67 1.04
C MET A 530 -1.76 -12.65 -0.46
N LEU A 531 -2.53 -13.36 -1.28
CA LEU A 531 -2.30 -13.53 -2.72
C LEU A 531 -3.30 -12.73 -3.56
N ALA A 532 -3.84 -11.63 -3.04
CA ALA A 532 -4.76 -10.77 -3.76
C ALA A 532 -4.23 -10.43 -5.17
N PRO A 533 -5.05 -10.58 -6.22
CA PRO A 533 -4.66 -10.25 -7.59
C PRO A 533 -4.11 -8.83 -7.71
N PRO A 534 -3.10 -8.54 -8.55
CA PRO A 534 -2.51 -7.22 -8.67
C PRO A 534 -3.50 -6.08 -8.98
N ALA A 535 -4.62 -6.39 -9.62
CA ALA A 535 -5.69 -5.44 -9.89
C ALA A 535 -6.55 -5.09 -8.65
N LEU A 536 -6.64 -6.00 -7.68
CA LEU A 536 -7.38 -5.81 -6.42
C LEU A 536 -6.49 -5.34 -5.28
N ALA A 537 -5.26 -5.84 -5.17
CA ALA A 537 -4.38 -5.63 -4.03
C ALA A 537 -4.18 -4.15 -3.60
N PRO A 538 -4.03 -3.17 -4.52
CA PRO A 538 -3.88 -1.76 -4.14
C PRO A 538 -5.15 -1.12 -3.56
N ARG A 539 -6.31 -1.78 -3.70
CA ARG A 539 -7.63 -1.28 -3.28
C ARG A 539 -8.13 -1.97 -2.01
N LEU A 540 -7.40 -2.96 -1.51
CA LEU A 540 -7.75 -3.76 -0.35
C LEU A 540 -6.86 -3.39 0.84
N ASP A 541 -7.43 -3.40 2.04
CA ASP A 541 -6.65 -3.49 3.26
C ASP A 541 -6.38 -4.97 3.56
N LEU A 542 -5.25 -5.49 3.08
CA LEU A 542 -4.90 -6.90 3.24
C LEU A 542 -4.71 -7.30 4.71
N ALA A 543 -4.24 -6.39 5.56
CA ALA A 543 -4.08 -6.69 6.98
C ALA A 543 -5.44 -6.89 7.65
N ARG A 544 -6.41 -6.05 7.29
CA ARG A 544 -7.79 -6.18 7.75
C ARG A 544 -8.50 -7.40 7.16
N CYS A 545 -8.28 -7.71 5.87
CA CYS A 545 -8.80 -8.93 5.24
C CYS A 545 -8.28 -10.20 5.96
N MET A 546 -6.97 -10.28 6.24
CA MET A 546 -6.37 -11.40 6.97
C MET A 546 -7.00 -11.60 8.36
N LYS A 547 -7.23 -10.49 9.09
CA LYS A 547 -7.92 -10.53 10.40
C LYS A 547 -9.36 -10.97 10.24
N MET A 548 -10.07 -10.45 9.25
CA MET A 548 -11.46 -10.82 8.96
C MET A 548 -11.60 -12.32 8.68
N CYS A 549 -10.71 -12.90 7.86
CA CYS A 549 -10.68 -14.36 7.64
C CYS A 549 -10.56 -15.15 8.95
N LEU A 550 -9.76 -14.68 9.91
CA LEU A 550 -9.56 -15.35 11.21
C LEU A 550 -10.69 -15.10 12.23
N ILE A 551 -11.61 -14.18 11.93
CA ILE A 551 -12.64 -13.72 12.87
C ILE A 551 -14.05 -14.12 12.43
N HIS A 552 -14.31 -14.23 11.13
CA HIS A 552 -15.68 -14.29 10.59
C HIS A 552 -16.54 -15.43 11.20
N ASP A 553 -15.98 -16.64 11.32
CA ASP A 553 -16.65 -17.81 11.94
C ASP A 553 -16.35 -17.95 13.44
N MET A 554 -15.81 -16.93 14.12
CA MET A 554 -15.47 -17.02 15.55
C MET A 554 -16.71 -17.31 16.43
N ALA A 555 -17.89 -16.88 16.00
CA ALA A 555 -19.15 -17.17 16.67
C ALA A 555 -19.48 -18.67 16.72
N GLU A 556 -19.00 -19.46 15.76
CA GLU A 556 -19.20 -20.91 15.71
C GLU A 556 -18.52 -21.65 16.88
N SER A 557 -17.65 -20.96 17.63
CA SER A 557 -17.10 -21.47 18.89
C SER A 557 -18.21 -21.86 19.90
N LEU A 558 -19.36 -21.19 19.89
CA LEU A 558 -20.53 -21.56 20.72
C LEU A 558 -21.75 -21.95 19.90
N VAL A 559 -21.96 -21.32 18.75
CA VAL A 559 -23.10 -21.64 17.87
C VAL A 559 -22.97 -23.03 17.25
N GLY A 560 -21.73 -23.47 16.98
CA GLY A 560 -21.44 -24.62 16.13
C GLY A 560 -21.53 -24.29 14.64
N ASP A 561 -21.00 -25.18 13.80
CA ASP A 561 -21.11 -25.08 12.34
C ASP A 561 -22.52 -25.51 11.90
N ILE A 562 -23.42 -24.53 11.78
CA ILE A 562 -24.81 -24.75 11.34
C ILE A 562 -24.87 -24.68 9.82
N THR A 563 -25.26 -25.80 9.20
CA THR A 563 -25.42 -25.91 7.76
C THR A 563 -26.86 -25.56 7.31
N PRO A 564 -27.09 -25.21 6.04
CA PRO A 564 -28.44 -24.92 5.53
C PRO A 564 -29.47 -26.06 5.73
N VAL A 565 -29.00 -27.30 5.88
CA VAL A 565 -29.86 -28.47 6.05
C VAL A 565 -30.27 -28.74 7.50
N ASP A 566 -29.74 -27.99 8.47
CA ASP A 566 -30.03 -28.17 9.90
C ASP A 566 -31.34 -27.52 10.36
N GLY A 567 -32.07 -26.84 9.46
CA GLY A 567 -33.42 -26.32 9.73
C GLY A 567 -33.50 -25.10 10.65
N VAL A 568 -32.37 -24.44 10.93
CA VAL A 568 -32.32 -23.18 11.68
C VAL A 568 -32.53 -22.01 10.72
N ALA A 569 -33.54 -21.19 10.95
CA ALA A 569 -33.81 -20.02 10.11
C ALA A 569 -32.66 -19.01 10.14
N LYS A 570 -32.32 -18.40 9.00
CA LYS A 570 -31.22 -17.41 8.87
C LYS A 570 -31.26 -16.30 9.93
N PRO A 571 -32.42 -15.66 10.24
CA PRO A 571 -32.46 -14.63 11.30
C PRO A 571 -32.11 -15.17 12.69
N GLU A 572 -32.47 -16.43 12.98
CA GLU A 572 -32.14 -17.07 14.24
C GLU A 572 -30.65 -17.44 14.29
N LYS A 573 -30.06 -17.93 13.19
CA LYS A 573 -28.61 -18.14 13.09
C LYS A 573 -27.85 -16.84 13.39
N ASN A 574 -28.19 -15.77 12.66
CA ASN A 574 -27.54 -14.46 12.82
C ASN A 574 -27.69 -13.91 14.25
N ARG A 575 -28.85 -14.13 14.90
CA ARG A 575 -29.05 -13.74 16.32
C ARG A 575 -28.08 -14.46 17.23
N ARG A 576 -27.94 -15.80 17.09
CA ARG A 576 -27.02 -16.60 17.92
C ARG A 576 -25.57 -16.19 17.72
N GLU A 577 -25.19 -15.90 16.49
CA GLU A 577 -23.85 -15.45 16.16
C GLU A 577 -23.55 -14.07 16.74
N ALA A 578 -24.48 -13.12 16.58
CA ALA A 578 -24.35 -11.78 17.17
C ALA A 578 -24.26 -11.82 18.70
N GLU A 579 -25.09 -12.64 19.37
CA GLU A 579 -25.04 -12.81 20.83
C GLU A 579 -23.72 -13.43 21.30
N THR A 580 -23.19 -14.39 20.54
CA THR A 580 -21.88 -14.99 20.82
C THR A 580 -20.75 -13.99 20.66
N MET A 581 -20.77 -13.20 19.58
CA MET A 581 -19.74 -12.18 19.36
C MET A 581 -19.81 -11.08 20.41
N ASP A 582 -21.01 -10.68 20.83
CA ASP A 582 -21.18 -9.74 21.93
C ASP A 582 -20.63 -10.32 23.25
N TYR A 583 -20.87 -11.60 23.55
CA TYR A 583 -20.26 -12.26 24.71
C TYR A 583 -18.73 -12.27 24.62
N ILE A 584 -18.15 -12.66 23.48
CA ILE A 584 -16.69 -12.68 23.28
C ILE A 584 -16.11 -11.27 23.46
N THR A 585 -16.69 -10.29 22.79
CA THR A 585 -16.10 -8.95 22.66
C THR A 585 -16.36 -8.06 23.86
N LYS A 586 -17.53 -8.18 24.50
CA LYS A 586 -17.95 -7.36 25.64
C LYS A 586 -17.74 -8.05 26.99
N ASN A 587 -17.99 -9.36 27.09
CA ASN A 587 -17.88 -10.06 28.38
C ASN A 587 -16.47 -10.60 28.60
N LEU A 588 -15.88 -11.32 27.62
CA LEU A 588 -14.54 -11.89 27.78
C LEU A 588 -13.44 -10.85 27.56
N LEU A 589 -13.59 -9.99 26.55
CA LEU A 589 -12.55 -9.02 26.17
C LEU A 589 -12.85 -7.59 26.62
N GLY A 590 -14.04 -7.28 27.13
CA GLY A 590 -14.44 -5.90 27.41
C GLY A 590 -13.63 -5.22 28.53
N SER A 591 -13.04 -5.98 29.44
CA SER A 591 -12.13 -5.46 30.47
C SER A 591 -10.64 -5.62 30.11
N VAL A 592 -10.32 -6.43 29.10
CA VAL A 592 -8.94 -6.71 28.68
C VAL A 592 -8.38 -5.49 27.96
N TYR A 593 -7.32 -4.91 28.51
CA TYR A 593 -6.65 -3.72 27.97
C TYR A 593 -7.63 -2.57 27.64
N GLY A 594 -8.64 -2.36 28.49
CA GLY A 594 -9.65 -1.32 28.29
C GLY A 594 -10.70 -1.63 27.21
N GLY A 595 -10.84 -2.90 26.80
CA GLY A 595 -11.86 -3.33 25.83
C GLY A 595 -11.47 -3.12 24.37
N ILE A 596 -10.28 -2.58 24.11
CA ILE A 596 -9.79 -2.27 22.76
C ILE A 596 -9.79 -3.51 21.85
N PRO A 597 -9.24 -4.68 22.27
CA PRO A 597 -9.22 -5.86 21.40
C PRO A 597 -10.63 -6.37 21.08
N GLY A 598 -11.54 -6.32 22.05
CA GLY A 598 -12.94 -6.72 21.86
C GLY A 598 -13.65 -5.81 20.86
N ALA A 599 -13.45 -4.50 20.96
CA ALA A 599 -14.03 -3.53 20.02
C ALA A 599 -13.54 -3.74 18.58
N GLU A 600 -12.23 -3.94 18.39
CA GLU A 600 -11.65 -4.20 17.06
C GLU A 600 -12.20 -5.49 16.44
N ILE A 601 -12.24 -6.59 17.21
CA ILE A 601 -12.81 -7.87 16.74
C ILE A 601 -14.28 -7.69 16.35
N ARG A 602 -15.07 -6.97 17.16
CA ARG A 602 -16.49 -6.75 16.90
C ARG A 602 -16.74 -5.96 15.63
N GLU A 603 -15.91 -4.95 15.38
CA GLU A 603 -15.97 -4.08 14.19
C GLU A 603 -15.64 -4.87 12.92
N ILE A 604 -14.54 -5.64 12.94
CA ILE A 604 -14.13 -6.47 11.79
C ILE A 604 -15.17 -7.54 11.48
N TRP A 605 -15.72 -8.19 12.50
CA TRP A 605 -16.79 -9.16 12.33
C TRP A 605 -18.05 -8.52 11.74
N GLN A 606 -18.42 -7.32 12.23
CA GLN A 606 -19.59 -6.60 11.68
C GLN A 606 -19.40 -6.21 10.22
N GLU A 607 -18.20 -5.80 9.80
CA GLU A 607 -17.92 -5.47 8.41
C GLU A 607 -18.08 -6.67 7.47
N TYR A 608 -17.68 -7.87 7.93
CA TYR A 608 -17.93 -9.11 7.19
C TYR A 608 -19.43 -9.36 7.04
N GLU A 609 -20.18 -9.23 8.13
CA GLU A 609 -21.63 -9.46 8.16
C GLU A 609 -22.41 -8.45 7.31
N ASP A 610 -22.04 -7.17 7.38
CA ASP A 610 -22.65 -6.10 6.61
C ASP A 610 -22.45 -6.30 5.11
N SER A 611 -21.33 -6.93 4.70
CA SER A 611 -21.04 -7.27 3.31
C SER A 611 -21.15 -6.09 2.32
N GLN A 612 -20.65 -4.91 2.72
CA GLN A 612 -20.74 -3.69 1.89
C GLN A 612 -19.38 -3.22 1.35
N THR A 613 -18.28 -3.60 2.00
CA THR A 613 -16.94 -3.08 1.66
C THR A 613 -16.27 -3.97 0.63
N LEU A 614 -15.29 -3.42 -0.09
CA LEU A 614 -14.48 -4.22 -1.00
C LEU A 614 -13.69 -5.32 -0.24
N ASN A 615 -13.26 -5.03 0.99
CA ASN A 615 -12.59 -6.01 1.84
C ASN A 615 -13.52 -7.18 2.18
N SER A 616 -14.77 -6.92 2.60
CA SER A 616 -15.70 -8.00 2.93
C SER A 616 -16.10 -8.80 1.71
N HIS A 617 -16.36 -8.18 0.56
CA HIS A 617 -16.59 -8.92 -0.69
C HIS A 617 -15.42 -9.84 -1.06
N TYR A 618 -14.19 -9.35 -0.91
CA TYR A 618 -13.00 -10.17 -1.16
C TYR A 618 -12.93 -11.36 -0.21
N VAL A 619 -13.14 -11.16 1.09
CA VAL A 619 -13.12 -12.24 2.09
C VAL A 619 -14.26 -13.24 1.89
N HIS A 620 -15.46 -12.78 1.49
CA HIS A 620 -16.58 -13.65 1.10
C HIS A 620 -16.26 -14.51 -0.12
N ASP A 621 -15.49 -14.01 -1.08
CA ASP A 621 -15.04 -14.83 -2.21
C ASP A 621 -13.95 -15.83 -1.80
N LEU A 622 -13.09 -15.48 -0.84
CA LEU A 622 -12.09 -16.39 -0.27
C LEU A 622 -12.72 -17.54 0.53
N ASP A 623 -13.80 -17.29 1.28
CA ASP A 623 -14.59 -18.32 1.99
C ASP A 623 -15.05 -19.41 1.02
N LYS A 624 -15.69 -18.99 -0.09
CA LYS A 624 -16.13 -19.89 -1.16
C LYS A 624 -14.96 -20.58 -1.85
N MET A 625 -13.86 -19.86 -2.10
CA MET A 625 -12.67 -20.41 -2.75
C MET A 625 -12.03 -21.52 -1.90
N GLU A 626 -11.98 -21.33 -0.59
CA GLU A 626 -11.44 -22.32 0.34
C GLU A 626 -12.30 -23.59 0.33
N LEU A 627 -13.63 -23.46 0.40
CA LEU A 627 -14.57 -24.57 0.29
C LEU A 627 -14.37 -25.37 -1.00
N LEU A 628 -14.21 -24.70 -2.15
CA LEU A 628 -13.99 -25.35 -3.45
C LEU A 628 -12.63 -26.08 -3.51
N LEU A 629 -11.57 -25.48 -2.96
CA LEU A 629 -10.26 -26.14 -2.87
C LEU A 629 -10.35 -27.39 -2.00
N GLN A 630 -10.99 -27.28 -0.84
CA GLN A 630 -11.09 -28.39 0.08
C GLN A 630 -11.94 -29.54 -0.48
N MET A 631 -13.00 -29.22 -1.25
CA MET A 631 -13.77 -30.19 -2.05
C MET A 631 -12.83 -31.00 -2.96
N MET A 632 -12.10 -30.32 -3.85
CA MET A 632 -11.20 -30.96 -4.81
C MET A 632 -10.15 -31.83 -4.12
N GLU A 633 -9.62 -31.36 -2.99
CA GLU A 633 -8.59 -32.08 -2.23
C GLU A 633 -9.12 -33.37 -1.59
N TYR A 634 -10.38 -33.37 -1.13
CA TYR A 634 -11.01 -34.58 -0.64
C TYR A 634 -11.39 -35.55 -1.76
N GLU A 635 -11.85 -35.07 -2.92
CA GLU A 635 -12.11 -35.93 -4.08
C GLU A 635 -10.83 -36.62 -4.58
N LYS A 636 -9.73 -35.87 -4.68
CA LYS A 636 -8.39 -36.42 -5.01
C LYS A 636 -7.96 -37.48 -4.01
N ARG A 637 -8.06 -37.20 -2.70
CA ARG A 637 -7.70 -38.16 -1.64
C ARG A 637 -8.61 -39.38 -1.64
N GLY A 638 -9.89 -39.18 -1.98
CA GLY A 638 -10.88 -40.24 -2.19
C GLY A 638 -10.69 -41.01 -3.50
N GLN A 639 -9.74 -40.59 -4.35
CA GLN A 639 -9.42 -41.22 -5.64
C GLN A 639 -10.66 -41.36 -6.55
N GLY A 640 -11.52 -40.34 -6.58
CA GLY A 640 -12.74 -40.33 -7.40
C GLY A 640 -13.84 -41.28 -6.93
N LYS A 641 -13.74 -41.82 -5.70
CA LYS A 641 -14.81 -42.66 -5.10
C LYS A 641 -15.86 -41.86 -4.34
N LEU A 642 -15.63 -40.56 -4.19
CA LEU A 642 -16.50 -39.65 -3.48
C LEU A 642 -16.64 -38.41 -4.36
N ASP A 643 -17.87 -38.15 -4.78
CA ASP A 643 -18.25 -36.95 -5.53
C ASP A 643 -18.83 -35.94 -4.55
N LEU A 644 -18.19 -34.78 -4.46
CA LEU A 644 -18.56 -33.66 -3.60
C LEU A 644 -19.09 -32.49 -4.43
N GLY A 645 -19.51 -32.73 -5.68
CA GLY A 645 -19.94 -31.70 -6.63
C GLY A 645 -21.14 -30.86 -6.19
N GLU A 646 -21.87 -31.23 -5.13
CA GLU A 646 -22.88 -30.33 -4.54
C GLU A 646 -22.28 -28.98 -4.10
N PHE A 647 -21.00 -28.97 -3.69
CA PHE A 647 -20.32 -27.75 -3.30
C PHE A 647 -19.84 -26.92 -4.49
N ALA A 648 -19.77 -27.48 -5.71
CA ALA A 648 -19.34 -26.74 -6.90
C ALA A 648 -20.27 -25.56 -7.23
N TYR A 649 -21.54 -25.64 -6.78
CA TYR A 649 -22.53 -24.58 -6.94
C TYR A 649 -22.06 -23.21 -6.43
N VAL A 650 -21.26 -23.15 -5.35
CA VAL A 650 -20.83 -21.87 -4.76
C VAL A 650 -19.96 -21.04 -5.70
N ALA A 651 -19.37 -21.65 -6.73
CA ALA A 651 -18.64 -20.94 -7.78
C ALA A 651 -19.52 -19.90 -8.51
N THR A 652 -20.83 -20.12 -8.57
CA THR A 652 -21.80 -19.19 -9.17
C THR A 652 -22.03 -17.93 -8.33
N LYS A 653 -21.59 -17.94 -7.06
CA LYS A 653 -21.81 -16.87 -6.08
C LYS A 653 -20.58 -15.99 -5.84
N PHE A 654 -19.52 -16.13 -6.65
CA PHE A 654 -18.38 -15.21 -6.63
C PHE A 654 -18.78 -13.83 -7.14
N THR A 655 -18.34 -12.79 -6.45
CA THR A 655 -18.75 -11.40 -6.73
C THR A 655 -17.69 -10.60 -7.47
N LEU A 656 -16.40 -10.86 -7.21
CA LEU A 656 -15.30 -10.17 -7.85
C LEU A 656 -14.83 -10.93 -9.10
N PRO A 657 -14.64 -10.26 -10.24
CA PRO A 657 -14.15 -10.91 -11.46
C PRO A 657 -12.80 -11.62 -11.25
N GLU A 658 -11.90 -11.01 -10.48
CA GLU A 658 -10.52 -11.49 -10.33
C GLU A 658 -10.41 -12.77 -9.48
N THR A 659 -11.27 -12.94 -8.47
CA THR A 659 -11.36 -14.17 -7.66
C THR A 659 -12.16 -15.25 -8.39
N LYS A 660 -13.15 -14.86 -9.20
CA LYS A 660 -13.90 -15.78 -10.06
C LYS A 660 -12.99 -16.53 -11.04
N GLU A 661 -11.96 -15.88 -11.55
CA GLU A 661 -10.95 -16.53 -12.40
C GLU A 661 -10.27 -17.73 -11.70
N TRP A 662 -10.04 -17.64 -10.38
CA TRP A 662 -9.48 -18.74 -9.60
C TRP A 662 -10.45 -19.91 -9.48
N ALA A 663 -11.73 -19.63 -9.20
CA ALA A 663 -12.78 -20.64 -9.14
C ALA A 663 -12.94 -21.35 -10.50
N ASP A 664 -12.98 -20.60 -11.60
CA ASP A 664 -13.07 -21.14 -12.95
C ASP A 664 -11.87 -22.04 -13.31
N ALA A 665 -10.66 -21.65 -12.88
CA ALA A 665 -9.45 -22.45 -13.07
C ALA A 665 -9.51 -23.77 -12.29
N LEU A 666 -9.98 -23.74 -11.04
CA LEU A 666 -10.11 -24.92 -10.20
C LEU A 666 -11.19 -25.88 -10.72
N LEU A 667 -12.34 -25.36 -11.19
CA LEU A 667 -13.37 -26.20 -11.78
C LEU A 667 -12.86 -26.91 -13.04
N LYS A 668 -12.05 -26.24 -13.88
CA LYS A 668 -11.37 -26.92 -15.01
C LYS A 668 -10.41 -28.01 -14.56
N GLU A 669 -9.69 -27.79 -13.46
CA GLU A 669 -8.83 -28.82 -12.85
C GLU A 669 -9.66 -30.02 -12.38
N ARG A 670 -10.82 -29.78 -11.78
CA ARG A 670 -11.78 -30.80 -11.36
C ARG A 670 -12.31 -31.62 -12.54
N GLU A 671 -12.75 -30.98 -13.61
CA GLU A 671 -13.19 -31.66 -14.83
C GLU A 671 -12.09 -32.56 -15.39
N HIS A 672 -10.83 -32.09 -15.39
CA HIS A 672 -9.70 -32.89 -15.83
C HIS A 672 -9.44 -34.12 -14.94
N PHE A 673 -9.60 -33.98 -13.62
CA PHE A 673 -9.42 -35.06 -12.67
C PHE A 673 -10.46 -36.18 -12.85
N TRP A 674 -11.74 -35.83 -13.02
CA TRP A 674 -12.80 -36.81 -13.24
C TRP A 674 -12.79 -37.40 -14.66
N GLY A 675 -12.28 -36.65 -15.64
CA GLY A 675 -12.09 -37.13 -17.01
C GLY A 675 -13.40 -37.56 -17.65
N THR A 676 -13.55 -38.85 -17.96
CA THR A 676 -14.79 -39.40 -18.53
C THR A 676 -15.72 -40.03 -17.49
N GLN A 677 -15.36 -39.98 -16.20
CA GLN A 677 -16.20 -40.52 -15.13
C GLN A 677 -17.38 -39.56 -14.87
N GLN A 678 -18.56 -40.13 -14.64
CA GLN A 678 -19.74 -39.36 -14.31
C GLN A 678 -19.57 -38.73 -12.92
N HIS A 679 -19.78 -37.42 -12.84
CA HIS A 679 -19.74 -36.66 -11.61
C HIS A 679 -20.64 -35.42 -11.74
N VAL A 680 -20.97 -34.78 -10.63
CA VAL A 680 -21.84 -33.60 -10.60
C VAL A 680 -21.06 -32.37 -11.06
N HIS A 681 -21.58 -31.66 -12.06
CA HIS A 681 -20.95 -30.50 -12.67
C HIS A 681 -21.48 -29.19 -12.10
N GLY A 682 -20.63 -28.16 -12.04
CA GLY A 682 -20.94 -26.75 -11.71
C GLY A 682 -22.37 -26.45 -11.22
N GLU A 683 -23.21 -25.94 -12.14
CA GLU A 683 -24.59 -25.52 -11.86
C GLU A 683 -25.55 -26.69 -11.56
N ASP A 684 -25.21 -27.90 -12.02
CA ASP A 684 -25.91 -29.16 -11.73
C ASP A 684 -25.60 -29.69 -10.32
N GLY A 685 -24.71 -29.02 -9.57
CA GLY A 685 -24.52 -29.17 -8.11
C GLY A 685 -25.84 -29.19 -7.33
N ILE A 686 -26.84 -28.47 -7.86
CA ILE A 686 -28.21 -28.39 -7.34
C ILE A 686 -29.01 -29.68 -7.63
N GLU A 687 -28.83 -30.31 -8.80
CA GLU A 687 -29.57 -31.50 -9.23
C GLU A 687 -29.04 -32.80 -8.61
N GLY A 688 -27.82 -32.79 -8.06
CA GLY A 688 -27.14 -33.94 -7.45
C GLY A 688 -27.74 -34.51 -6.15
N GLY A 689 -28.93 -34.05 -5.71
CA GLY A 689 -29.65 -34.66 -4.57
C GLY A 689 -30.32 -33.71 -3.58
N VAL A 690 -30.50 -32.44 -3.93
CA VAL A 690 -31.17 -31.46 -3.07
C VAL A 690 -32.62 -31.29 -3.56
N GLN A 691 -33.61 -31.66 -2.73
CA GLN A 691 -35.04 -31.46 -3.05
C GLN A 691 -35.33 -29.97 -3.34
N GLU A 692 -36.31 -29.67 -4.19
CA GLU A 692 -36.68 -28.32 -4.66
C GLU A 692 -36.88 -27.29 -3.52
N ASP A 693 -37.28 -27.74 -2.34
CA ASP A 693 -37.47 -26.95 -1.11
C ASP A 693 -36.16 -26.45 -0.48
N ARG A 694 -35.05 -27.15 -0.72
CA ARG A 694 -33.71 -26.80 -0.24
C ARG A 694 -32.96 -25.86 -1.18
N ARG A 695 -33.43 -25.67 -2.43
CA ARG A 695 -32.90 -24.68 -3.37
C ARG A 695 -33.11 -23.25 -2.88
N GLN A 696 -34.34 -22.91 -2.48
CA GLN A 696 -34.65 -21.60 -1.90
C GLN A 696 -33.83 -21.33 -0.62
N GLN A 697 -33.56 -22.36 0.19
CA GLN A 697 -32.77 -22.21 1.41
C GLN A 697 -31.28 -21.96 1.14
N GLN A 698 -30.70 -22.60 0.12
CA GLN A 698 -29.32 -22.32 -0.31
C GLN A 698 -29.20 -20.94 -0.97
N ASP A 699 -30.17 -20.58 -1.81
CA ASP A 699 -30.23 -19.24 -2.39
C ASP A 699 -30.42 -18.19 -1.30
N ASP A 700 -31.36 -18.34 -0.37
CA ASP A 700 -31.51 -17.43 0.77
C ASP A 700 -30.26 -17.37 1.66
N TYR A 701 -29.47 -18.45 1.75
CA TYR A 701 -28.22 -18.48 2.51
C TYR A 701 -27.13 -17.62 1.84
N TYR A 702 -26.94 -17.80 0.53
CA TYR A 702 -25.89 -17.12 -0.25
C TYR A 702 -26.32 -15.78 -0.87
N GLU A 703 -27.62 -15.53 -1.05
CA GLU A 703 -28.20 -14.23 -1.40
C GLU A 703 -28.22 -13.35 -0.15
N ARG A 704 -27.43 -12.27 -0.20
CA ARG A 704 -27.42 -11.22 0.82
C ARG A 704 -27.97 -9.94 0.18
N LYS A 705 -28.92 -9.28 0.86
CA LYS A 705 -29.54 -8.02 0.44
C LYS A 705 -28.67 -6.82 0.77
#